data_AF-A0A2W5YEQ2-F1
#
_entry.id   AF-A0A2W5YEQ2-F1
#
_cell.length_a   1.000
_cell.length_b   1.000
_cell.length_c   1.000
_cell.angle_alpha   90.00
_cell.angle_beta   90.00
_cell.angle_gamma   90.00
#
_symmetry.space_group_name_H-M   'P 1'
#
loop_
_entity.id
_entity.type
_entity.pdbx_description
1 polymer ?
#
loop_
_entity_poly.entity_id
_entity_poly.type
_entity_poly.pdbx_seq_one_letter_code
_entity_poly.pdbx_strand_id
1 'polypeptide(L)'
;MTAGMVAGTVLLALALGAALVAAAAWALAARAAGRGGTGQETGTGTHPPPGRRRGAGAGAARAGTVALVACGALVAAAVTLLQVALVRQDVAWPYVERVAGSDMPLYYRVTAMWSALEGSLLLWLLALTGVALLVLARSQVPGRGTDAAALGVLGALVAVFAVVTLVGSPFTAGSGGGRPSPLLRDHVAMGLHPPLLYAGFAALAVPYALSVAALVGRRTNRPPAASPPAPGPPRAGSGTALYAQVRAWTLGAWCALTAGIGLGAWWSYAVLGWGGYWAWDPVENASLLPWLAATALLHAVGPRTRAGRWQAWTVALAGTGFVLVVLAQLVTRSGTVESVHAFTASTLGPLLAGVLAAVLLPWLVLLLRRRPTASATRSPGPSRWAGLRAGALEAQRALLVVVLAIVAVGTLLPTALLLLTGERVSVGPPWYQRTLAPFALLLLVLMTAAPWLARRRTAPPVLPAALAAAAVCCAVGLLVRDPWLAVVAGLAAAVAVGGLPAGRGRNDLRTCGSWLAHVGVALAAVAVLAGSHGAVREAVLPPGGTVAAQGTTVTLVEITRRQAHGHEVAEAELLLGRDGELAGTVRPQLRWYPDDAAMLAGPAIRTGPVDDVYVTLLDADPEAGTATVRLAVTPLTGWLWTGGVLAVVGGLLAVVPLRRLPPGRRRRRPAEQRGREGRPSTPAHPASVTAGAGRTASHAPSPSPAHPGRRPRTPAPRALGPLLATTLAGTALAGCAAPQDEPRPAPPLAGTDLDGTPRDVADLRGSVVLVSAWASWCAPCRDEMPVIAQARDDLGPHGLEVLGINVRDLPGSARDFAAETGMDWPSVVDLEGTKAVGWGMRGLPVTYLVDRDGRVVDQHPGPVTEEWVEAVVEPEVHR
;
A
#
# COMPACT_ATOMS: atom_id res chain seq x y z
N MET A 1 -9.52 20.96 -31.97
CA MET A 1 -9.42 19.53 -31.59
C MET A 1 -9.27 18.71 -32.84
N THR A 2 -8.29 17.80 -32.89
CA THR A 2 -8.11 16.88 -34.03
C THR A 2 -9.26 15.86 -34.09
N ALA A 3 -9.52 15.26 -35.25
CA ALA A 3 -10.56 14.24 -35.40
C ALA A 3 -10.35 13.04 -34.45
N GLY A 4 -9.09 12.69 -34.18
CA GLY A 4 -8.73 11.64 -33.22
C GLY A 4 -9.09 11.97 -31.78
N MET A 5 -8.88 13.22 -31.33
CA MET A 5 -9.31 13.67 -30.00
C MET A 5 -10.83 13.57 -29.83
N VAL A 6 -11.60 14.01 -30.83
CA VAL A 6 -13.07 13.90 -30.81
C VAL A 6 -13.50 12.43 -30.73
N ALA A 7 -12.88 11.56 -31.55
CA ALA A 7 -13.16 10.13 -31.53
C ALA A 7 -12.89 9.49 -30.15
N GLY A 8 -11.77 9.83 -29.50
CA GLY A 8 -11.45 9.34 -28.16
C GLY A 8 -12.49 9.73 -27.11
N THR A 9 -12.92 10.99 -27.10
CA THR A 9 -13.98 11.48 -26.21
C THR A 9 -15.32 10.79 -26.47
N VAL A 10 -15.69 10.61 -27.74
CA VAL A 10 -16.92 9.89 -28.12
C VAL A 10 -16.88 8.43 -27.67
N LEU A 11 -15.75 7.73 -27.84
CA LEU A 11 -15.58 6.36 -27.38
C LEU A 11 -15.80 6.24 -25.87
N LEU A 12 -15.26 7.17 -25.07
CA LEU A 12 -15.45 7.20 -23.63
C LEU A 12 -16.90 7.52 -23.23
N ALA A 13 -17.57 8.44 -23.92
CA ALA A 13 -18.98 8.76 -23.67
C ALA A 13 -19.90 7.56 -23.98
N LEU A 14 -19.66 6.86 -25.09
CA LEU A 14 -20.37 5.63 -25.44
C LEU A 14 -20.07 4.52 -24.42
N ALA A 15 -18.83 4.40 -23.95
CA ALA A 15 -18.46 3.44 -22.92
C ALA A 15 -19.20 3.69 -21.60
N LEU A 16 -19.36 4.95 -21.20
CA LEU A 16 -20.18 5.35 -20.05
C LEU A 16 -21.64 4.92 -20.24
N GLY A 17 -22.24 5.22 -21.40
CA GLY A 17 -23.61 4.79 -21.72
C GLY A 17 -23.78 3.27 -21.63
N ALA A 18 -22.85 2.51 -22.20
CA ALA A 18 -22.84 1.05 -22.12
C ALA A 18 -22.66 0.54 -20.67
N ALA A 19 -21.82 1.18 -19.85
CA ALA A 19 -21.65 0.84 -18.45
C ALA A 19 -22.92 1.09 -17.61
N LEU A 20 -23.62 2.19 -17.84
CA LEU A 20 -24.90 2.51 -17.19
C LEU A 20 -25.98 1.48 -17.54
N VAL A 21 -26.08 1.11 -18.84
CA VAL A 21 -27.00 0.06 -19.28
C VAL A 21 -26.64 -1.28 -18.64
N ALA A 22 -25.35 -1.64 -18.59
CA ALA A 22 -24.90 -2.86 -17.94
C ALA A 22 -25.28 -2.89 -16.45
N ALA A 23 -25.02 -1.81 -15.72
CA ALA A 23 -25.36 -1.68 -14.30
C ALA A 23 -26.86 -1.87 -14.05
N ALA A 24 -27.71 -1.18 -14.82
CA ALA A 24 -29.16 -1.25 -14.70
C ALA A 24 -29.70 -2.65 -15.06
N ALA A 25 -29.24 -3.23 -16.17
CA ALA A 25 -29.67 -4.54 -16.63
C ALA A 25 -29.29 -5.65 -15.65
N TRP A 26 -28.08 -5.61 -15.08
CA TRP A 26 -27.65 -6.55 -14.05
C TRP A 26 -28.41 -6.39 -12.73
N ALA A 27 -28.71 -5.16 -12.32
CA ALA A 27 -29.56 -4.90 -11.16
C ALA A 27 -30.99 -5.46 -11.34
N LEU A 28 -31.56 -5.32 -12.54
CA LEU A 28 -32.86 -5.91 -12.89
C LEU A 28 -32.82 -7.43 -12.86
N ALA A 29 -31.79 -8.04 -13.45
CA ALA A 29 -31.58 -9.49 -13.41
C ALA A 29 -31.47 -10.02 -11.97
N ALA A 30 -30.72 -9.31 -11.11
CA ALA A 30 -30.59 -9.65 -9.69
C ALA A 30 -31.92 -9.57 -8.93
N ARG A 31 -32.72 -8.52 -9.17
CA ARG A 31 -34.06 -8.35 -8.57
C ARG A 31 -35.01 -9.47 -9.01
N ALA A 32 -35.01 -9.82 -10.29
CA ALA A 32 -35.82 -10.91 -10.83
C ALA A 32 -35.46 -12.27 -10.18
N ALA A 33 -34.17 -12.51 -9.93
CA ALA A 33 -33.69 -13.72 -9.26
C ALA A 33 -34.02 -13.77 -7.75
N GLY A 34 -34.11 -12.62 -7.07
CA GLY A 34 -34.40 -12.53 -5.64
C GLY A 34 -35.84 -12.84 -5.25
N ARG A 35 -36.82 -12.52 -6.11
CA ARG A 35 -38.26 -12.70 -5.85
C ARG A 35 -38.77 -14.14 -6.06
N GLY A 36 -37.96 -15.05 -6.60
CA GLY A 36 -38.34 -16.44 -6.87
C GLY A 36 -38.09 -17.44 -5.72
N GLY A 37 -37.55 -16.98 -4.58
CA GLY A 37 -37.10 -17.86 -3.48
C GLY A 37 -37.85 -17.71 -2.16
N THR A 38 -38.87 -16.86 -2.09
CA THR A 38 -39.68 -16.59 -0.88
C THR A 38 -41.17 -16.81 -1.16
N GLY A 39 -41.52 -17.99 -1.68
CA GLY A 39 -42.91 -18.42 -1.75
C GLY A 39 -43.26 -19.22 -0.51
N GLN A 40 -43.64 -18.54 0.56
CA GLN A 40 -44.67 -19.08 1.45
C GLN A 40 -45.98 -18.60 0.83
N GLU A 41 -46.80 -19.55 0.41
CA GLU A 41 -48.11 -19.31 -0.19
C GLU A 41 -48.99 -18.55 0.80
N THR A 42 -49.26 -17.28 0.51
CA THR A 42 -50.41 -16.57 1.08
C THR A 42 -51.13 -15.84 -0.05
N GLY A 43 -52.27 -16.40 -0.43
CA GLY A 43 -53.50 -15.71 -0.82
C GLY A 43 -53.45 -14.56 -1.82
N THR A 44 -54.09 -14.80 -2.96
CA THR A 44 -54.89 -13.82 -3.73
C THR A 44 -54.19 -12.57 -4.25
N GLY A 45 -53.55 -12.72 -5.42
CA GLY A 45 -53.19 -11.62 -6.31
C GLY A 45 -52.70 -12.17 -7.63
N THR A 46 -53.31 -11.77 -8.75
CA THR A 46 -52.97 -12.17 -10.12
C THR A 46 -51.50 -11.86 -10.42
N HIS A 47 -50.63 -12.85 -10.23
CA HIS A 47 -49.22 -12.77 -10.59
C HIS A 47 -49.00 -13.39 -11.97
N PRO A 48 -48.22 -12.75 -12.87
CA PRO A 48 -47.91 -13.32 -14.17
C PRO A 48 -47.23 -14.69 -14.03
N PRO A 49 -47.48 -15.62 -14.97
CA PRO A 49 -47.07 -17.01 -14.85
C PRO A 49 -45.55 -17.15 -14.67
N PRO A 50 -45.08 -18.16 -13.91
CA PRO A 50 -43.67 -18.34 -13.55
C PRO A 50 -42.72 -18.43 -14.75
N GLY A 51 -43.21 -18.83 -15.94
CA GLY A 51 -42.45 -18.85 -17.20
C GLY A 51 -42.07 -17.45 -17.74
N ARG A 52 -42.97 -16.46 -17.70
CA ARG A 52 -42.70 -15.09 -18.17
C ARG A 52 -41.64 -14.37 -17.32
N ARG A 53 -41.62 -14.64 -16.00
CA ARG A 53 -40.66 -14.03 -15.06
C ARG A 53 -39.23 -14.54 -15.23
N ARG A 54 -39.05 -15.83 -15.53
CA ARG A 54 -37.73 -16.40 -15.86
C ARG A 54 -37.19 -15.85 -17.18
N GLY A 55 -38.06 -15.61 -18.16
CA GLY A 55 -37.69 -14.96 -19.43
C GLY A 55 -37.20 -13.52 -19.26
N ALA A 56 -37.87 -12.70 -18.45
CA ALA A 56 -37.47 -11.31 -18.20
C ALA A 56 -36.10 -11.18 -17.51
N GLY A 57 -35.82 -12.03 -16.51
CA GLY A 57 -34.52 -12.03 -15.83
C GLY A 57 -33.36 -12.49 -16.73
N ALA A 58 -33.61 -13.47 -17.60
CA ALA A 58 -32.63 -13.93 -18.60
C ALA A 58 -32.38 -12.87 -19.69
N GLY A 59 -33.44 -12.18 -20.14
CA GLY A 59 -33.32 -11.05 -21.07
C GLY A 59 -32.47 -9.91 -20.51
N ALA A 60 -32.72 -9.52 -19.25
CA ALA A 60 -31.92 -8.49 -18.57
C ALA A 60 -30.45 -8.92 -18.39
N ALA A 61 -30.17 -10.17 -18.03
CA ALA A 61 -28.80 -10.67 -17.94
C ALA A 61 -28.07 -10.66 -19.30
N ARG A 62 -28.78 -11.00 -20.38
CA ARG A 62 -28.23 -10.94 -21.75
C ARG A 62 -27.91 -9.51 -22.17
N ALA A 63 -28.83 -8.57 -21.94
CA ALA A 63 -28.61 -7.15 -22.20
C ALA A 63 -27.41 -6.62 -21.40
N GLY A 64 -27.32 -6.95 -20.11
CA GLY A 64 -26.19 -6.56 -19.27
C GLY A 64 -24.86 -7.17 -19.70
N THR A 65 -24.87 -8.38 -20.27
CA THR A 65 -23.69 -9.04 -20.86
C THR A 65 -23.22 -8.27 -22.09
N VAL A 66 -24.12 -8.00 -23.05
CA VAL A 66 -23.80 -7.29 -24.29
C VAL A 66 -23.29 -5.87 -23.98
N ALA A 67 -23.97 -5.16 -23.09
CA ALA A 67 -23.59 -3.80 -22.71
C ALA A 67 -22.20 -3.75 -22.04
N LEU A 68 -21.88 -4.70 -21.15
CA LEU A 68 -20.57 -4.73 -20.51
C LEU A 68 -19.44 -5.08 -21.50
N VAL A 69 -19.69 -6.00 -22.44
CA VAL A 69 -18.74 -6.34 -23.51
C VAL A 69 -18.52 -5.15 -24.44
N ALA A 70 -19.58 -4.45 -24.84
CA ALA A 70 -19.49 -3.23 -25.63
C ALA A 70 -18.70 -2.14 -24.90
N CYS A 71 -18.96 -1.93 -23.60
CA CYS A 71 -18.21 -1.00 -22.77
C CYS A 71 -16.70 -1.33 -22.79
N GLY A 72 -16.33 -2.60 -22.57
CA GLY A 72 -14.93 -3.02 -22.60
C GLY A 72 -14.27 -2.82 -23.96
N ALA A 73 -14.98 -3.11 -25.06
CA ALA A 73 -14.48 -2.87 -26.40
C ALA A 73 -14.24 -1.37 -26.69
N LEU A 74 -15.14 -0.51 -26.24
CA LEU A 74 -15.03 0.95 -26.40
C LEU A 74 -13.87 1.53 -25.58
N VAL A 75 -13.69 1.07 -24.34
CA VAL A 75 -12.53 1.47 -23.51
C VAL A 75 -11.22 1.00 -24.13
N ALA A 76 -11.17 -0.25 -24.61
CA ALA A 76 -9.98 -0.77 -25.30
C ALA A 76 -9.68 -0.01 -26.60
N ALA A 77 -10.70 0.40 -27.35
CA ALA A 77 -10.54 1.23 -28.54
C ALA A 77 -9.97 2.62 -28.19
N ALA A 78 -10.46 3.26 -27.11
CA ALA A 78 -9.92 4.53 -26.64
C ALA A 78 -8.45 4.41 -26.22
N VAL A 79 -8.10 3.36 -25.47
CA VAL A 79 -6.70 3.05 -25.10
C VAL A 79 -5.83 2.86 -26.34
N THR A 80 -6.31 2.08 -27.30
CA THR A 80 -5.57 1.80 -28.54
C THR A 80 -5.34 3.08 -29.33
N LEU A 81 -6.34 3.95 -29.42
CA LEU A 81 -6.25 5.23 -30.11
C LEU A 81 -5.16 6.13 -29.50
N LEU A 82 -5.14 6.27 -28.18
CA LEU A 82 -4.11 7.04 -27.48
C LEU A 82 -2.72 6.41 -27.63
N GLN A 83 -2.62 5.09 -27.54
CA GLN A 83 -1.36 4.37 -27.71
C GLN A 83 -0.79 4.53 -29.13
N VAL A 84 -1.63 4.51 -30.16
CA VAL A 84 -1.19 4.78 -31.54
C VAL A 84 -0.64 6.20 -31.67
N ALA A 85 -1.29 7.19 -31.07
CA ALA A 85 -0.80 8.58 -31.06
C ALA A 85 0.56 8.71 -30.34
N LEU A 86 0.72 8.07 -29.18
CA LEU A 86 1.98 8.03 -28.43
C LEU A 86 3.09 7.32 -29.19
N VAL A 87 2.84 6.13 -29.75
CA VAL A 87 3.86 5.38 -30.50
C VAL A 87 4.33 6.15 -31.74
N ARG A 88 3.42 6.85 -32.42
CA ARG A 88 3.71 7.70 -33.58
C ARG A 88 4.28 9.08 -33.20
N GLN A 89 4.30 9.44 -31.92
CA GLN A 89 4.71 10.76 -31.43
C GLN A 89 3.93 11.89 -32.13
N ASP A 90 2.61 11.73 -32.25
CA ASP A 90 1.72 12.73 -32.85
C ASP A 90 1.55 13.95 -31.92
N VAL A 91 2.52 14.88 -31.97
CA VAL A 91 2.57 16.08 -31.14
C VAL A 91 1.43 17.07 -31.41
N ALA A 92 0.58 16.84 -32.42
CA ALA A 92 -0.67 17.60 -32.57
C ALA A 92 -1.66 17.36 -31.41
N TRP A 93 -1.42 16.36 -30.57
CA TRP A 93 -2.18 16.07 -29.37
C TRP A 93 -1.48 16.70 -28.17
N PRO A 94 -2.12 17.64 -27.43
CA PRO A 94 -1.50 18.28 -26.27
C PRO A 94 -1.05 17.29 -25.20
N TYR A 95 -1.75 16.16 -25.06
CA TYR A 95 -1.31 15.08 -24.17
C TYR A 95 0.01 14.47 -24.63
N VAL A 96 0.13 14.13 -25.93
CA VAL A 96 1.35 13.52 -26.48
C VAL A 96 2.49 14.51 -26.37
N GLU A 97 2.33 15.75 -26.80
CA GLU A 97 3.36 16.81 -26.69
C GLU A 97 3.94 16.95 -25.27
N ARG A 98 3.11 16.87 -24.23
CA ARG A 98 3.57 16.97 -22.83
C ARG A 98 4.38 15.76 -22.36
N VAL A 99 4.04 14.56 -22.81
CA VAL A 99 4.63 13.31 -22.29
C VAL A 99 5.69 12.73 -23.22
N ALA A 100 5.67 13.09 -24.50
CA ALA A 100 6.57 12.66 -25.57
C ALA A 100 7.96 13.29 -25.47
N GLY A 101 8.90 12.67 -26.18
CA GLY A 101 10.26 13.18 -26.41
C GLY A 101 10.73 12.62 -27.75
N SER A 102 11.32 13.48 -28.59
CA SER A 102 11.67 13.15 -30.00
C SER A 102 12.46 11.85 -30.16
N ASP A 103 13.32 11.53 -29.19
CA ASP A 103 14.20 10.35 -29.21
C ASP A 103 13.80 9.23 -28.23
N MET A 104 12.55 9.24 -27.76
CA MET A 104 12.10 8.29 -26.74
C MET A 104 12.02 6.84 -27.27
N PRO A 105 12.67 5.85 -26.62
CA PRO A 105 12.56 4.44 -27.00
C PRO A 105 11.10 3.94 -26.99
N LEU A 106 10.77 2.96 -27.84
CA LEU A 106 9.39 2.46 -27.99
C LEU A 106 8.75 2.05 -26.66
N TYR A 107 9.55 1.46 -25.76
CA TYR A 107 9.10 1.10 -24.41
C TYR A 107 8.51 2.31 -23.68
N TYR A 108 9.28 3.40 -23.59
CA TYR A 108 8.86 4.60 -22.88
C TYR A 108 7.74 5.36 -23.59
N ARG A 109 7.66 5.26 -24.93
CA ARG A 109 6.50 5.76 -25.69
C ARG A 109 5.20 5.07 -25.29
N VAL A 110 5.23 3.75 -25.09
CA VAL A 110 4.04 2.99 -24.64
C VAL A 110 3.71 3.30 -23.17
N THR A 111 4.72 3.36 -22.30
CA THR A 111 4.52 3.60 -20.87
C THR A 111 4.16 5.05 -20.53
N ALA A 112 4.44 5.99 -21.44
CA ALA A 112 4.05 7.40 -21.31
C ALA A 112 2.54 7.58 -21.10
N MET A 113 1.72 6.63 -21.56
CA MET A 113 0.28 6.64 -21.28
C MET A 113 -0.03 6.69 -19.78
N TRP A 114 0.79 6.09 -18.91
CA TRP A 114 0.53 6.10 -17.46
C TRP A 114 1.63 6.81 -16.65
N SER A 115 2.47 7.60 -17.31
CA SER A 115 3.37 8.54 -16.63
C SER A 115 2.67 9.85 -16.26
N ALA A 116 1.48 10.12 -16.84
CA ALA A 116 0.67 11.31 -16.56
C ALA A 116 -0.71 10.95 -15.99
N LEU A 117 -1.33 11.92 -15.32
CA LEU A 117 -2.61 11.79 -14.64
C LEU A 117 -3.70 11.20 -15.54
N GLU A 118 -3.91 11.79 -16.72
CA GLU A 118 -5.05 11.53 -17.59
C GLU A 118 -5.03 10.13 -18.20
N GLY A 119 -3.89 9.72 -18.73
CA GLY A 119 -3.76 8.38 -19.29
C GLY A 119 -3.71 7.30 -18.20
N SER A 120 -3.26 7.63 -16.97
CA SER A 120 -3.37 6.71 -15.83
C SER A 120 -4.84 6.45 -15.42
N LEU A 121 -5.75 7.42 -15.61
CA LEU A 121 -7.20 7.22 -15.42
C LEU A 121 -7.77 6.26 -16.46
N LEU A 122 -7.29 6.36 -17.71
CA LEU A 122 -7.68 5.45 -18.77
C LEU A 122 -7.18 4.02 -18.51
N LEU A 123 -5.96 3.86 -18.01
CA LEU A 123 -5.42 2.56 -17.54
C LEU A 123 -6.24 2.00 -16.37
N TRP A 124 -6.63 2.84 -15.42
CA TRP A 124 -7.49 2.46 -14.30
C TRP A 124 -8.86 1.96 -14.77
N LEU A 125 -9.50 2.69 -15.69
CA LEU A 125 -10.79 2.30 -16.27
C LEU A 125 -10.67 0.99 -17.04
N LEU A 126 -9.59 0.80 -17.82
CA LEU A 126 -9.31 -0.45 -18.52
C LEU A 126 -9.19 -1.63 -17.54
N ALA A 127 -8.41 -1.48 -16.46
CA ALA A 127 -8.23 -2.52 -15.46
C ALA A 127 -9.56 -2.90 -14.77
N LEU A 128 -10.35 -1.90 -14.36
CA LEU A 128 -11.65 -2.12 -13.71
C LEU A 128 -12.65 -2.83 -14.64
N THR A 129 -12.72 -2.40 -15.90
CA THR A 129 -13.61 -2.99 -16.91
C THR A 129 -13.16 -4.41 -17.28
N GLY A 130 -11.86 -4.64 -17.39
CA GLY A 130 -11.27 -5.97 -17.62
C GLY A 130 -11.59 -6.96 -16.50
N VAL A 131 -11.51 -6.52 -15.23
CA VAL A 131 -11.92 -7.35 -14.08
C VAL A 131 -13.42 -7.64 -14.12
N ALA A 132 -14.28 -6.67 -14.45
CA ALA A 132 -15.71 -6.89 -14.59
C ALA A 132 -16.04 -7.93 -15.68
N LEU A 133 -15.35 -7.86 -16.83
CA LEU A 133 -15.46 -8.86 -17.90
C LEU A 133 -14.96 -10.24 -17.45
N LEU A 134 -13.89 -10.30 -16.65
CA LEU A 134 -13.39 -11.57 -16.13
C LEU A 134 -14.37 -12.21 -15.15
N VAL A 135 -15.05 -11.43 -14.31
CA VAL A 135 -16.15 -11.91 -13.46
C VAL A 135 -17.29 -12.44 -14.31
N LEU A 136 -17.68 -11.70 -15.37
CA LEU A 136 -18.71 -12.13 -16.31
C LEU A 136 -18.35 -13.47 -16.97
N ALA A 137 -17.13 -13.60 -17.49
CA ALA A 137 -16.64 -14.82 -18.15
C ALA A 137 -16.57 -16.04 -17.21
N ARG A 138 -16.29 -15.82 -15.92
CA ARG A 138 -16.27 -16.90 -14.90
C ARG A 138 -17.64 -17.22 -14.30
N SER A 139 -18.66 -16.42 -14.58
CA SER A 139 -20.00 -16.63 -14.05
C SER A 139 -20.69 -17.79 -14.78
N GLN A 140 -20.81 -18.95 -14.12
CA GLN A 140 -21.35 -20.16 -14.75
C GLN A 140 -22.83 -20.07 -15.14
N VAL A 141 -23.62 -19.21 -14.48
CA VAL A 141 -25.00 -18.88 -14.87
C VAL A 141 -25.22 -17.38 -14.72
N PRO A 142 -24.92 -16.59 -15.76
CA PRO A 142 -25.14 -15.15 -15.77
C PRO A 142 -26.63 -14.89 -15.45
N GLY A 143 -26.94 -14.33 -14.27
CA GLY A 143 -28.34 -14.08 -13.83
C GLY A 143 -28.77 -14.72 -12.51
N ARG A 144 -27.93 -15.49 -11.81
CA ARG A 144 -28.23 -15.97 -10.44
C ARG A 144 -27.81 -14.94 -9.38
N GLY A 145 -28.70 -14.70 -8.41
CA GLY A 145 -28.84 -13.39 -7.74
C GLY A 145 -27.61 -12.73 -7.09
N THR A 146 -26.58 -13.43 -6.59
CA THR A 146 -25.40 -12.76 -5.99
C THR A 146 -24.41 -12.30 -7.04
N ASP A 147 -24.16 -13.15 -8.05
CA ASP A 147 -23.22 -12.86 -9.11
C ASP A 147 -23.81 -11.78 -10.03
N ALA A 148 -25.13 -11.84 -10.28
CA ALA A 148 -25.85 -10.79 -10.99
C ALA A 148 -25.83 -9.44 -10.25
N ALA A 149 -26.02 -9.44 -8.92
CA ALA A 149 -25.94 -8.21 -8.12
C ALA A 149 -24.52 -7.65 -8.10
N ALA A 150 -23.50 -8.51 -7.99
CA ALA A 150 -22.10 -8.09 -8.02
C ALA A 150 -21.72 -7.48 -9.38
N LEU A 151 -22.16 -8.07 -10.50
CA LEU A 151 -21.99 -7.48 -11.83
C LEU A 151 -22.70 -6.13 -11.99
N GLY A 152 -23.86 -5.95 -11.35
CA GLY A 152 -24.55 -4.65 -11.31
C GLY A 152 -23.74 -3.59 -10.55
N VAL A 153 -23.16 -3.94 -9.41
CA VAL A 153 -22.27 -3.04 -8.65
C VAL A 153 -21.00 -2.74 -9.45
N LEU A 154 -20.37 -3.74 -10.07
CA LEU A 154 -19.18 -3.53 -10.91
C LEU A 154 -19.49 -2.63 -12.12
N GLY A 155 -20.62 -2.82 -12.79
CA GLY A 155 -21.06 -1.94 -13.87
C GLY A 155 -21.26 -0.49 -13.41
N ALA A 156 -21.83 -0.29 -12.21
CA ALA A 156 -21.99 1.04 -11.63
C ALA A 156 -20.64 1.69 -11.29
N LEU A 157 -19.68 0.91 -10.76
CA LEU A 157 -18.32 1.39 -10.51
C LEU A 157 -17.60 1.76 -11.82
N VAL A 158 -17.73 0.95 -12.86
CA VAL A 158 -17.20 1.25 -14.21
C VAL A 158 -17.81 2.55 -14.74
N ALA A 159 -19.12 2.75 -14.61
CA ALA A 159 -19.78 3.98 -15.04
C ALA A 159 -19.26 5.21 -14.26
N VAL A 160 -19.14 5.12 -12.94
CA VAL A 160 -18.61 6.22 -12.11
C VAL A 160 -17.17 6.58 -12.52
N PHE A 161 -16.30 5.58 -12.70
CA PHE A 161 -14.92 5.85 -13.12
C PHE A 161 -14.79 6.23 -14.60
N ALA A 162 -15.75 5.88 -15.46
CA ALA A 162 -15.84 6.43 -16.81
C ALA A 162 -16.14 7.93 -16.77
N VAL A 163 -17.00 8.41 -15.85
CA VAL A 163 -17.20 9.85 -15.61
C VAL A 163 -15.89 10.51 -15.15
N VAL A 164 -15.20 9.94 -14.17
CA VAL A 164 -13.89 10.46 -13.70
C VAL A 164 -12.88 10.55 -14.86
N THR A 165 -12.84 9.54 -15.73
CA THR A 165 -11.95 9.51 -16.90
C THR A 165 -12.36 10.50 -17.99
N LEU A 166 -13.65 10.77 -18.16
CA LEU A 166 -14.15 11.82 -19.07
C LEU A 166 -13.79 13.22 -18.57
N VAL A 167 -13.83 13.45 -17.26
CA VAL A 167 -13.44 14.74 -16.65
C VAL A 167 -11.93 14.96 -16.74
N GLY A 168 -11.13 13.93 -16.45
CA GLY A 168 -9.66 13.97 -16.56
C GLY A 168 -9.15 13.37 -17.88
N SER A 169 -9.79 13.69 -19.01
CA SER A 169 -9.58 12.96 -20.26
C SER A 169 -8.26 13.32 -20.96
N PRO A 170 -7.49 12.34 -21.47
CA PRO A 170 -6.31 12.62 -22.30
C PRO A 170 -6.67 13.10 -23.71
N PHE A 171 -7.96 13.11 -24.08
CA PHE A 171 -8.46 13.49 -25.40
C PHE A 171 -8.94 14.94 -25.48
N THR A 172 -8.90 15.68 -24.38
CA THR A 172 -9.29 17.09 -24.32
C THR A 172 -8.07 18.00 -24.23
N ALA A 173 -8.20 19.24 -24.71
CA ALA A 173 -7.10 20.21 -24.71
C ALA A 173 -6.73 20.71 -23.31
N GLY A 174 -7.55 20.44 -22.29
CA GLY A 174 -7.36 20.92 -20.93
C GLY A 174 -7.56 19.83 -19.89
N SER A 175 -6.53 19.63 -19.08
CA SER A 175 -6.59 18.90 -17.82
C SER A 175 -5.36 19.17 -16.94
N GLY A 176 -4.88 20.43 -16.93
CA GLY A 176 -4.11 21.03 -15.82
C GLY A 176 -2.83 20.34 -15.30
N GLY A 177 -2.33 19.28 -15.94
CA GLY A 177 -1.18 18.53 -15.47
C GLY A 177 0.13 19.05 -16.07
N GLY A 178 1.10 19.37 -15.22
CA GLY A 178 2.47 19.65 -15.65
C GLY A 178 3.10 18.49 -16.42
N ARG A 179 4.24 18.75 -17.08
CA ARG A 179 5.03 17.70 -17.74
C ARG A 179 5.43 16.65 -16.69
N PRO A 180 5.33 15.33 -16.99
CA PRO A 180 5.75 14.31 -16.05
C PRO A 180 7.26 14.38 -15.79
N SER A 181 7.68 14.03 -14.57
CA SER A 181 9.10 13.97 -14.21
C SER A 181 9.89 13.08 -15.18
N PRO A 182 11.11 13.48 -15.59
CA PRO A 182 11.98 12.65 -16.42
C PRO A 182 12.35 11.31 -15.77
N LEU A 183 12.28 11.21 -14.43
CA LEU A 183 12.49 9.95 -13.68
C LEU A 183 11.63 8.78 -14.17
N LEU A 184 10.48 9.08 -14.76
CA LEU A 184 9.54 8.07 -15.25
C LEU A 184 10.01 7.41 -16.57
N ARG A 185 11.10 7.90 -17.17
CA ARG A 185 11.64 7.47 -18.46
C ARG A 185 12.97 6.70 -18.34
N ASP A 186 13.46 6.46 -17.13
CA ASP A 186 14.85 6.01 -16.93
C ASP A 186 14.99 4.55 -16.48
N HIS A 187 13.88 3.88 -16.10
CA HIS A 187 13.97 2.51 -15.59
C HIS A 187 12.76 1.64 -15.95
N VAL A 188 13.01 0.39 -16.34
CA VAL A 188 11.97 -0.54 -16.85
C VAL A 188 10.87 -0.79 -15.82
N ALA A 189 11.19 -0.83 -14.53
CA ALA A 189 10.18 -1.07 -13.50
C ALA A 189 9.05 -0.02 -13.48
N MET A 190 9.28 1.21 -13.97
CA MET A 190 8.24 2.24 -14.10
C MET A 190 7.10 1.82 -15.05
N GLY A 191 7.40 1.10 -16.13
CA GLY A 191 6.37 0.60 -17.04
C GLY A 191 5.59 -0.59 -16.49
N LEU A 192 6.14 -1.34 -15.54
CA LEU A 192 5.56 -2.60 -15.07
C LEU A 192 4.73 -2.45 -13.80
N HIS A 193 5.18 -1.62 -12.85
CA HIS A 193 4.55 -1.56 -11.54
C HIS A 193 3.15 -0.92 -11.53
N PRO A 194 2.85 0.19 -12.27
CA PRO A 194 1.52 0.79 -12.23
C PRO A 194 0.42 -0.13 -12.78
N PRO A 195 0.60 -0.83 -13.93
CA PRO A 195 -0.38 -1.82 -14.39
C PRO A 195 -0.69 -2.92 -13.36
N LEU A 196 0.33 -3.39 -12.61
CA LEU A 196 0.14 -4.41 -11.56
C LEU A 196 -0.62 -3.84 -10.36
N LEU A 197 -0.30 -2.62 -9.93
CA LEU A 197 -1.06 -1.91 -8.89
C LEU A 197 -2.52 -1.75 -9.29
N TYR A 198 -2.80 -1.25 -10.50
CA TYR A 198 -4.16 -1.08 -11.00
C TYR A 198 -4.91 -2.40 -11.15
N ALA A 199 -4.24 -3.47 -11.58
CA ALA A 199 -4.84 -4.81 -11.62
C ALA A 199 -5.23 -5.30 -10.21
N GLY A 200 -4.37 -5.06 -9.22
CA GLY A 200 -4.64 -5.36 -7.82
C GLY A 200 -5.80 -4.56 -7.24
N PHE A 201 -5.79 -3.24 -7.46
CA PHE A 201 -6.86 -2.32 -7.07
C PHE A 201 -8.21 -2.69 -7.73
N ALA A 202 -8.21 -2.98 -9.03
CA ALA A 202 -9.41 -3.39 -9.76
C ALA A 202 -9.95 -4.74 -9.23
N ALA A 203 -9.07 -5.70 -8.93
CA ALA A 203 -9.47 -6.99 -8.39
C ALA A 203 -10.12 -6.87 -6.98
N LEU A 204 -9.76 -5.87 -6.17
CA LEU A 204 -10.42 -5.59 -4.89
C LEU A 204 -11.86 -5.05 -5.03
N ALA A 205 -12.23 -4.53 -6.21
CA ALA A 205 -13.63 -4.16 -6.50
C ALA A 205 -14.57 -5.37 -6.43
N VAL A 206 -14.06 -6.59 -6.69
CA VAL A 206 -14.89 -7.81 -6.70
C VAL A 206 -15.31 -8.23 -5.28
N PRO A 207 -14.40 -8.39 -4.29
CA PRO A 207 -14.80 -8.56 -2.89
C PRO A 207 -15.76 -7.46 -2.38
N TYR A 208 -15.55 -6.20 -2.76
CA TYR A 208 -16.47 -5.11 -2.43
C TYR A 208 -17.86 -5.35 -3.02
N ALA A 209 -17.97 -5.60 -4.33
CA ALA A 209 -19.24 -5.86 -5.01
C ALA A 209 -19.97 -7.08 -4.45
N LEU A 210 -19.23 -8.15 -4.14
CA LEU A 210 -19.74 -9.35 -3.49
C LEU A 210 -20.25 -9.06 -2.06
N SER A 211 -19.57 -8.18 -1.31
CA SER A 211 -20.00 -7.77 0.04
C SER A 211 -21.32 -6.98 -0.01
N VAL A 212 -21.44 -6.02 -0.93
CA VAL A 212 -22.66 -5.24 -1.15
C VAL A 212 -23.80 -6.16 -1.58
N ALA A 213 -23.57 -7.03 -2.56
CA ALA A 213 -24.54 -8.01 -3.03
C ALA A 213 -25.03 -8.94 -1.91
N ALA A 214 -24.13 -9.40 -1.04
CA ALA A 214 -24.47 -10.27 0.09
C ALA A 214 -25.32 -9.55 1.15
N LEU A 215 -25.00 -8.29 1.47
CA LEU A 215 -25.75 -7.45 2.43
C LEU A 215 -27.14 -7.10 1.89
N VAL A 216 -27.24 -6.69 0.62
CA VAL A 216 -28.51 -6.38 -0.04
C VAL A 216 -29.39 -7.63 -0.14
N GLY A 217 -28.81 -8.78 -0.51
CA GLY A 217 -29.52 -10.05 -0.62
C GLY A 217 -29.82 -10.76 0.70
N ARG A 218 -29.39 -10.23 1.86
CA ARG A 218 -29.45 -10.88 3.19
C ARG A 218 -28.85 -12.30 3.23
N ARG A 219 -27.91 -12.59 2.33
CA ARG A 219 -27.29 -13.93 2.20
C ARG A 219 -26.13 -14.14 3.16
N THR A 220 -25.75 -13.10 3.91
CA THR A 220 -24.72 -13.16 4.96
C THR A 220 -25.12 -14.05 6.14
N ASN A 221 -26.43 -14.23 6.40
CA ASN A 221 -26.95 -14.95 7.57
C ASN A 221 -27.29 -16.43 7.32
N ARG A 222 -26.97 -17.01 6.16
CA ARG A 222 -27.18 -18.44 5.92
C ARG A 222 -25.91 -19.19 6.31
N PRO A 223 -25.79 -19.73 7.55
CA PRO A 223 -24.65 -20.56 7.88
C PRO A 223 -24.56 -21.70 6.88
N PRO A 224 -23.35 -22.07 6.41
CA PRO A 224 -23.21 -23.31 5.65
C PRO A 224 -23.82 -24.43 6.48
N ALA A 225 -24.68 -25.25 5.88
CA ALA A 225 -25.29 -26.39 6.56
C ALA A 225 -24.19 -27.17 7.31
N ALA A 226 -24.45 -27.53 8.57
CA ALA A 226 -23.49 -28.21 9.44
C ALA A 226 -23.02 -29.58 8.89
N SER A 227 -23.68 -30.07 7.85
CA SER A 227 -23.29 -31.26 7.09
C SER A 227 -21.94 -31.05 6.37
N PRO A 228 -21.04 -32.04 6.36
CA PRO A 228 -19.82 -31.97 5.56
C PRO A 228 -20.17 -31.64 4.10
N PRO A 229 -19.42 -30.74 3.44
CA PRO A 229 -19.71 -30.41 2.05
C PRO A 229 -19.67 -31.70 1.23
N ALA A 230 -20.75 -31.97 0.49
CA ALA A 230 -20.76 -33.05 -0.48
C ALA A 230 -19.54 -32.92 -1.41
N PRO A 231 -18.87 -34.02 -1.79
CA PRO A 231 -17.75 -33.96 -2.70
C PRO A 231 -18.18 -33.33 -4.03
N GLY A 232 -17.69 -32.12 -4.31
CA GLY A 232 -18.02 -31.34 -5.51
C GLY A 232 -17.77 -29.84 -5.30
N PRO A 233 -17.80 -29.03 -6.38
CA PRO A 233 -17.75 -27.58 -6.28
C PRO A 233 -18.95 -27.05 -5.46
N PRO A 234 -18.77 -25.97 -4.67
CA PRO A 234 -19.86 -25.41 -3.88
C PRO A 234 -21.02 -25.01 -4.81
N ARG A 235 -22.26 -25.33 -4.41
CA ARG A 235 -23.45 -24.95 -5.19
C ARG A 235 -23.49 -23.43 -5.37
N ALA A 236 -23.71 -23.00 -6.61
CA ALA A 236 -23.87 -21.59 -6.98
C ALA A 236 -24.94 -20.92 -6.11
N GLY A 237 -24.61 -19.77 -5.52
CA GLY A 237 -25.49 -19.01 -4.63
C GLY A 237 -25.48 -19.39 -3.14
N SER A 238 -24.64 -20.35 -2.72
CA SER A 238 -24.42 -20.66 -1.29
C SER A 238 -23.44 -19.68 -0.63
N GLY A 239 -23.56 -19.47 0.69
CA GLY A 239 -22.59 -18.65 1.45
C GLY A 239 -21.16 -19.18 1.35
N THR A 240 -20.97 -20.49 1.20
CA THR A 240 -19.64 -21.10 0.97
C THR A 240 -19.03 -20.72 -0.38
N ALA A 241 -19.85 -20.59 -1.44
CA ALA A 241 -19.40 -20.13 -2.74
C ALA A 241 -18.95 -18.66 -2.69
N LEU A 242 -19.69 -17.81 -1.97
CA LEU A 242 -19.34 -16.39 -1.75
C LEU A 242 -17.94 -16.24 -1.12
N TYR A 243 -17.69 -16.90 0.02
CA TYR A 243 -16.37 -16.79 0.68
C TYR A 243 -15.23 -17.39 -0.14
N ALA A 244 -15.49 -18.43 -0.94
CA ALA A 244 -14.50 -18.98 -1.85
C ALA A 244 -14.15 -17.99 -2.97
N GLN A 245 -15.15 -17.28 -3.52
CA GLN A 245 -14.93 -16.22 -4.50
C GLN A 245 -14.16 -15.04 -3.88
N VAL A 246 -14.59 -14.54 -2.72
CA VAL A 246 -13.89 -13.48 -1.98
C VAL A 246 -12.43 -13.87 -1.80
N ARG A 247 -12.14 -15.06 -1.27
CA ARG A 247 -10.76 -15.53 -1.09
C ARG A 247 -9.96 -15.55 -2.39
N ALA A 248 -10.53 -16.07 -3.47
CA ALA A 248 -9.82 -16.21 -4.74
C ALA A 248 -9.47 -14.85 -5.35
N TRP A 249 -10.43 -13.92 -5.37
CA TRP A 249 -10.22 -12.56 -5.87
C TRP A 249 -9.29 -11.75 -4.99
N THR A 250 -9.43 -11.83 -3.66
CA THR A 250 -8.50 -11.19 -2.73
C THR A 250 -7.08 -11.73 -2.88
N LEU A 251 -6.90 -13.03 -3.13
CA LEU A 251 -5.57 -13.61 -3.32
C LEU A 251 -4.93 -13.14 -4.63
N GLY A 252 -5.71 -13.09 -5.72
CA GLY A 252 -5.23 -12.52 -6.99
C GLY A 252 -4.87 -11.04 -6.85
N ALA A 253 -5.71 -10.25 -6.18
CA ALA A 253 -5.44 -8.86 -5.88
C ALA A 253 -4.17 -8.70 -5.03
N TRP A 254 -4.03 -9.50 -3.98
CA TRP A 254 -2.87 -9.49 -3.10
C TRP A 254 -1.58 -9.82 -3.86
N CYS A 255 -1.59 -10.79 -4.78
CA CYS A 255 -0.41 -11.10 -5.60
C CYS A 255 -0.02 -9.92 -6.52
N ALA A 256 -1.02 -9.31 -7.19
CA ALA A 256 -0.77 -8.17 -8.07
C ALA A 256 -0.27 -6.94 -7.30
N LEU A 257 -0.83 -6.67 -6.11
CA LEU A 257 -0.36 -5.61 -5.23
C LEU A 257 1.03 -5.89 -4.67
N THR A 258 1.34 -7.11 -4.23
CA THR A 258 2.70 -7.47 -3.78
C THR A 258 3.72 -7.26 -4.91
N ALA A 259 3.38 -7.67 -6.14
CA ALA A 259 4.26 -7.47 -7.29
C ALA A 259 4.40 -5.98 -7.65
N GLY A 260 3.30 -5.22 -7.67
CA GLY A 260 3.30 -3.79 -7.97
C GLY A 260 4.06 -2.97 -6.93
N ILE A 261 3.81 -3.20 -5.63
CA ILE A 261 4.53 -2.52 -4.54
C ILE A 261 6.02 -2.90 -4.57
N GLY A 262 6.34 -4.19 -4.74
CA GLY A 262 7.75 -4.64 -4.80
C GLY A 262 8.52 -4.06 -5.98
N LEU A 263 7.91 -4.01 -7.17
CA LEU A 263 8.52 -3.38 -8.34
C LEU A 263 8.60 -1.85 -8.22
N GLY A 264 7.63 -1.22 -7.55
CA GLY A 264 7.69 0.21 -7.24
C GLY A 264 8.81 0.56 -6.26
N ALA A 265 8.98 -0.24 -5.20
CA ALA A 265 10.09 -0.12 -4.25
C ALA A 265 11.45 -0.35 -4.94
N TRP A 266 11.53 -1.32 -5.86
CA TRP A 266 12.75 -1.55 -6.64
C TRP A 266 13.04 -0.40 -7.61
N TRP A 267 12.00 0.15 -8.26
CA TRP A 267 12.13 1.35 -9.09
C TRP A 267 12.67 2.54 -8.27
N SER A 268 12.06 2.83 -7.13
CA SER A 268 12.47 3.89 -6.18
C SER A 268 13.94 3.72 -5.77
N TYR A 269 14.33 2.51 -5.40
CA TYR A 269 15.72 2.17 -5.08
C TYR A 269 16.66 2.44 -6.27
N ALA A 270 16.26 2.10 -7.49
CA ALA A 270 17.11 2.23 -8.67
C ALA A 270 17.27 3.67 -9.19
N VAL A 271 16.37 4.61 -8.88
CA VAL A 271 16.36 5.93 -9.54
C VAL A 271 16.43 7.14 -8.62
N LEU A 272 16.12 7.03 -7.32
CA LEU A 272 16.01 8.23 -6.46
C LEU A 272 17.32 8.67 -5.79
N GLY A 273 18.40 7.88 -5.86
CA GLY A 273 19.73 8.29 -5.42
C GLY A 273 19.95 8.41 -3.89
N TRP A 274 18.94 8.19 -3.05
CA TRP A 274 19.07 8.29 -1.58
C TRP A 274 19.45 6.98 -0.89
N GLY A 275 19.59 5.88 -1.63
CA GLY A 275 20.08 4.59 -1.11
C GLY A 275 19.03 3.74 -0.36
N GLY A 276 17.74 4.07 -0.46
CA GLY A 276 16.66 3.26 0.13
C GLY A 276 15.50 2.96 -0.82
N TYR A 277 14.59 2.10 -0.39
CA TYR A 277 13.55 1.50 -1.22
C TYR A 277 12.11 1.88 -0.82
N TRP A 278 11.94 2.56 0.32
CA TRP A 278 10.62 2.96 0.84
C TRP A 278 10.77 4.17 1.78
N ALA A 279 10.15 5.28 1.41
CA ALA A 279 10.23 6.56 2.13
C ALA A 279 9.09 6.77 3.13
N TRP A 280 8.10 5.86 3.19
CA TRP A 280 6.88 6.02 3.99
C TRP A 280 6.05 7.25 3.58
N ASP A 281 6.18 7.69 2.32
CA ASP A 281 5.42 8.83 1.83
C ASP A 281 3.92 8.49 1.70
N PRO A 282 3.01 9.49 1.70
CA PRO A 282 1.57 9.24 1.69
C PRO A 282 1.07 8.42 0.49
N VAL A 283 1.71 8.53 -0.67
CA VAL A 283 1.33 7.80 -1.89
C VAL A 283 1.83 6.35 -1.84
N GLU A 284 3.07 6.14 -1.43
CA GLU A 284 3.59 4.81 -1.10
C GLU A 284 2.64 4.09 -0.13
N ASN A 285 2.29 4.74 0.99
CA ASN A 285 1.38 4.20 1.99
C ASN A 285 -0.03 3.96 1.44
N ALA A 286 -0.52 4.84 0.56
CA ALA A 286 -1.82 4.67 -0.09
C ALA A 286 -1.91 3.36 -0.89
N SER A 287 -0.81 2.87 -1.46
CA SER A 287 -0.75 1.55 -2.10
C SER A 287 -0.71 0.38 -1.09
N LEU A 288 -0.05 0.60 0.06
CA LEU A 288 0.09 -0.39 1.14
C LEU A 288 -1.21 -0.65 1.90
N LEU A 289 -2.07 0.37 2.06
CA LEU A 289 -3.33 0.28 2.80
C LEU A 289 -4.29 -0.79 2.24
N PRO A 290 -4.64 -0.81 0.93
CA PRO A 290 -5.41 -1.91 0.34
C PRO A 290 -4.74 -3.27 0.47
N TRP A 291 -3.40 -3.34 0.41
CA TRP A 291 -2.64 -4.59 0.56
C TRP A 291 -2.75 -5.15 1.98
N LEU A 292 -2.66 -4.30 3.01
CA LEU A 292 -2.87 -4.67 4.41
C LEU A 292 -4.30 -5.15 4.66
N ALA A 293 -5.29 -4.45 4.09
CA ALA A 293 -6.71 -4.87 4.16
C ALA A 293 -6.93 -6.23 3.46
N ALA A 294 -6.33 -6.45 2.30
CA ALA A 294 -6.36 -7.73 1.58
C ALA A 294 -5.70 -8.85 2.40
N THR A 295 -4.57 -8.56 3.04
CA THR A 295 -3.87 -9.50 3.94
C THR A 295 -4.76 -9.88 5.12
N ALA A 296 -5.35 -8.90 5.82
CA ALA A 296 -6.30 -9.14 6.90
C ALA A 296 -7.51 -9.96 6.43
N LEU A 297 -8.05 -9.65 5.25
CA LEU A 297 -9.17 -10.36 4.65
C LEU A 297 -8.83 -11.81 4.34
N LEU A 298 -7.66 -12.12 3.77
CA LEU A 298 -7.20 -13.49 3.49
C LEU A 298 -7.14 -14.35 4.76
N HIS A 299 -6.79 -13.74 5.89
CA HIS A 299 -6.70 -14.41 7.19
C HIS A 299 -8.06 -14.49 7.91
N ALA A 300 -9.01 -13.62 7.57
CA ALA A 300 -10.40 -13.68 8.03
C ALA A 300 -11.25 -14.67 7.21
N VAL A 301 -11.01 -14.79 5.90
CA VAL A 301 -11.77 -15.62 4.95
C VAL A 301 -11.23 -17.06 4.91
N GLY A 302 -11.45 -17.80 6.01
CA GLY A 302 -10.93 -19.16 6.20
C GLY A 302 -12.01 -20.26 6.28
N PRO A 303 -11.70 -21.51 5.90
CA PRO A 303 -12.59 -22.66 6.11
C PRO A 303 -12.98 -22.90 7.58
N ARG A 304 -12.20 -22.35 8.53
CA ARG A 304 -12.38 -22.49 9.98
C ARG A 304 -13.06 -21.28 10.63
N THR A 305 -13.33 -20.20 9.90
CA THR A 305 -14.05 -19.01 10.39
C THR A 305 -15.57 -19.10 10.16
N ARG A 306 -16.07 -20.30 9.81
CA ARG A 306 -17.43 -20.58 9.32
C ARG A 306 -18.57 -20.43 10.34
N ALA A 307 -18.31 -20.00 11.57
CA ALA A 307 -19.34 -19.68 12.54
C ALA A 307 -18.77 -18.78 13.65
N GLY A 308 -18.93 -17.46 13.58
CA GLY A 308 -18.45 -16.56 14.62
C GLY A 308 -18.24 -15.10 14.18
N ARG A 309 -17.72 -14.27 15.09
CA ARG A 309 -17.48 -12.82 14.90
C ARG A 309 -16.73 -12.43 13.61
N TRP A 310 -15.81 -13.28 13.14
CA TRP A 310 -15.01 -13.00 11.94
C TRP A 310 -15.78 -13.08 10.63
N GLN A 311 -17.02 -13.58 10.66
CA GLN A 311 -17.90 -13.50 9.51
C GLN A 311 -18.29 -12.04 9.19
N ALA A 312 -18.61 -11.25 10.23
CA ALA A 312 -18.87 -9.82 10.08
C ALA A 312 -17.61 -9.07 9.62
N TRP A 313 -16.45 -9.38 10.22
CA TRP A 313 -15.17 -8.81 9.80
C TRP A 313 -14.77 -9.18 8.38
N THR A 314 -15.12 -10.37 7.88
CA THR A 314 -14.84 -10.74 6.48
C THR A 314 -15.60 -9.84 5.52
N VAL A 315 -16.88 -9.56 5.80
CA VAL A 315 -17.69 -8.64 4.99
C VAL A 315 -17.20 -7.20 5.13
N ALA A 316 -16.79 -6.79 6.35
CA ALA A 316 -16.21 -5.48 6.60
C ALA A 316 -14.89 -5.28 5.81
N LEU A 317 -13.92 -6.19 5.97
CA LEU A 317 -12.63 -6.11 5.29
C LEU A 317 -12.76 -6.22 3.76
N ALA A 318 -13.72 -7.00 3.27
CA ALA A 318 -14.02 -7.09 1.84
C ALA A 318 -14.47 -5.75 1.24
N GLY A 319 -15.21 -4.93 2.00
CA GLY A 319 -15.56 -3.59 1.55
C GLY A 319 -14.45 -2.56 1.79
N THR A 320 -13.79 -2.60 2.95
CA THR A 320 -12.69 -1.70 3.32
C THR A 320 -11.58 -1.70 2.28
N GLY A 321 -11.20 -2.87 1.72
CA GLY A 321 -10.13 -2.95 0.73
C GLY A 321 -10.36 -2.01 -0.47
N PHE A 322 -11.56 -2.01 -1.07
CA PHE A 322 -11.86 -1.13 -2.20
C PHE A 322 -12.12 0.32 -1.80
N VAL A 323 -12.69 0.57 -0.62
CA VAL A 323 -12.79 1.94 -0.09
C VAL A 323 -11.40 2.58 0.03
N LEU A 324 -10.41 1.83 0.53
CA LEU A 324 -9.02 2.28 0.61
C LEU A 324 -8.38 2.47 -0.76
N VAL A 325 -8.79 1.71 -1.78
CA VAL A 325 -8.39 1.98 -3.18
C VAL A 325 -8.92 3.33 -3.63
N VAL A 326 -10.20 3.65 -3.42
CA VAL A 326 -10.76 4.96 -3.81
C VAL A 326 -10.09 6.09 -3.02
N LEU A 327 -9.81 5.88 -1.73
CA LEU A 327 -9.03 6.80 -0.91
C LEU A 327 -7.62 7.01 -1.47
N ALA A 328 -6.94 5.94 -1.92
CA ALA A 328 -5.62 6.05 -2.54
C ALA A 328 -5.67 6.91 -3.82
N GLN A 329 -6.72 6.75 -4.64
CA GLN A 329 -6.93 7.60 -5.81
C GLN A 329 -7.17 9.07 -5.43
N LEU A 330 -7.88 9.33 -4.33
CA LEU A 330 -8.09 10.67 -3.82
C LEU A 330 -6.75 11.29 -3.37
N VAL A 331 -6.03 10.61 -2.48
CA VAL A 331 -4.73 11.06 -1.95
C VAL A 331 -3.73 11.36 -3.07
N THR A 332 -3.64 10.49 -4.08
CA THR A 332 -2.67 10.65 -5.18
C THR A 332 -3.00 11.75 -6.20
N ARG A 333 -4.24 12.27 -6.19
CA ARG A 333 -4.74 13.14 -7.28
C ARG A 333 -5.44 14.41 -6.82
N SER A 334 -5.69 14.57 -5.52
CA SER A 334 -6.34 15.76 -4.96
C SER A 334 -5.40 16.96 -4.80
N GLY A 335 -4.08 16.75 -4.87
CA GLY A 335 -3.08 17.76 -4.52
C GLY A 335 -2.97 18.05 -3.03
N THR A 336 -3.62 17.26 -2.16
CA THR A 336 -3.67 17.50 -0.70
C THR A 336 -2.50 16.90 0.07
N VAL A 337 -1.59 16.19 -0.60
CA VAL A 337 -0.40 15.58 -0.01
C VAL A 337 0.82 15.84 -0.90
N GLU A 338 1.97 16.05 -0.26
CA GLU A 338 3.26 16.20 -0.93
C GLU A 338 3.86 14.81 -1.15
N SER A 339 4.15 14.47 -2.41
CA SER A 339 4.84 13.24 -2.79
C SER A 339 5.38 13.34 -4.20
N VAL A 340 6.55 12.76 -4.45
CA VAL A 340 7.12 12.58 -5.80
C VAL A 340 6.23 11.68 -6.68
N HIS A 341 5.35 10.90 -6.06
CA HIS A 341 4.41 10.00 -6.73
C HIS A 341 3.02 10.63 -6.92
N ALA A 342 2.78 11.86 -6.43
CA ALA A 342 1.48 12.53 -6.51
C ALA A 342 1.35 13.38 -7.79
N PHE A 343 0.12 13.46 -8.31
CA PHE A 343 -0.24 14.41 -9.37
C PHE A 343 -0.76 15.69 -8.69
N THR A 344 0.07 16.72 -8.60
CA THR A 344 -0.09 17.83 -7.64
C THR A 344 -1.12 18.91 -8.00
N ALA A 345 -1.67 18.93 -9.21
CA ALA A 345 -2.59 19.98 -9.66
C ALA A 345 -3.78 19.43 -10.47
N SER A 346 -4.81 18.87 -9.80
CA SER A 346 -6.01 18.40 -10.50
C SER A 346 -7.32 18.87 -9.88
N THR A 347 -8.30 19.17 -10.73
CA THR A 347 -9.69 19.49 -10.35
C THR A 347 -10.49 18.25 -9.93
N LEU A 348 -9.87 17.06 -9.93
CA LEU A 348 -10.55 15.79 -9.63
C LEU A 348 -10.76 15.54 -8.13
N GLY A 349 -10.07 16.28 -7.25
CA GLY A 349 -10.16 16.09 -5.79
C GLY A 349 -11.61 16.03 -5.27
N PRO A 350 -12.45 17.06 -5.50
CA PRO A 350 -13.86 17.05 -5.07
C PRO A 350 -14.67 15.91 -5.67
N LEU A 351 -14.46 15.59 -6.96
CA LEU A 351 -15.15 14.49 -7.63
C LEU A 351 -14.79 13.14 -6.99
N LEU A 352 -13.50 12.87 -6.75
CA LEU A 352 -13.01 11.65 -6.12
C LEU A 352 -13.47 11.55 -4.65
N ALA A 353 -13.56 12.65 -3.92
CA ALA A 353 -14.15 12.69 -2.58
C ALA A 353 -15.64 12.31 -2.60
N GLY A 354 -16.39 12.81 -3.59
CA GLY A 354 -17.77 12.40 -3.84
C GLY A 354 -17.91 10.92 -4.18
N VAL A 355 -17.01 10.37 -5.01
CA VAL A 355 -16.96 8.92 -5.30
C VAL A 355 -16.66 8.12 -4.04
N LEU A 356 -15.70 8.56 -3.21
CA LEU A 356 -15.38 7.92 -1.94
C LEU A 356 -16.60 7.85 -1.03
N ALA A 357 -17.32 8.97 -0.87
CA ALA A 357 -18.55 9.02 -0.08
C ALA A 357 -19.64 8.08 -0.64
N ALA A 358 -19.82 8.05 -1.97
CA ALA A 358 -20.80 7.20 -2.65
C ALA A 358 -20.50 5.70 -2.52
N VAL A 359 -19.23 5.31 -2.40
CA VAL A 359 -18.81 3.91 -2.19
C VAL A 359 -18.83 3.53 -0.71
N LEU A 360 -18.41 4.43 0.17
CA LEU A 360 -18.27 4.21 1.61
C LEU A 360 -19.61 4.24 2.34
N LEU A 361 -20.40 5.32 2.19
CA LEU A 361 -21.57 5.55 3.05
C LEU A 361 -22.68 4.50 2.85
N PRO A 362 -23.11 4.16 1.61
CA PRO A 362 -24.13 3.14 1.43
C PRO A 362 -23.68 1.77 1.93
N TRP A 363 -22.41 1.43 1.69
CA TRP A 363 -21.83 0.19 2.17
C TRP A 363 -21.77 0.13 3.70
N LEU A 364 -21.33 1.20 4.37
CA LEU A 364 -21.27 1.30 5.82
C LEU A 364 -22.67 1.22 6.44
N VAL A 365 -23.65 1.94 5.89
CA VAL A 365 -25.05 1.88 6.34
C VAL A 365 -25.60 0.45 6.19
N LEU A 366 -25.33 -0.21 5.07
CA LEU A 366 -25.72 -1.61 4.86
C LEU A 366 -25.04 -2.55 5.87
N LEU A 367 -23.75 -2.37 6.13
CA LEU A 367 -22.97 -3.17 7.07
C LEU A 367 -23.51 -3.02 8.50
N LEU A 368 -23.80 -1.80 8.95
CA LEU A 368 -24.31 -1.52 10.29
C LEU A 368 -25.74 -2.05 10.47
N ARG A 369 -26.62 -1.84 9.47
CA ARG A 369 -28.02 -2.28 9.53
C ARG A 369 -28.20 -3.79 9.34
N ARG A 370 -27.30 -4.44 8.61
CA ARG A 370 -27.42 -5.86 8.22
C ARG A 370 -26.21 -6.68 8.63
N ARG A 371 -25.55 -6.27 9.72
CA ARG A 371 -24.38 -6.95 10.26
C ARG A 371 -24.66 -8.46 10.41
N PRO A 372 -23.77 -9.33 9.91
CA PRO A 372 -23.94 -10.76 10.09
C PRO A 372 -24.05 -11.08 11.58
N THR A 373 -25.12 -11.75 11.99
CA THR A 373 -25.28 -12.14 13.40
C THR A 373 -24.31 -13.26 13.72
N ALA A 374 -23.44 -13.03 14.71
CA ALA A 374 -22.54 -14.06 15.18
C ALA A 374 -23.37 -15.19 15.79
N SER A 375 -23.39 -16.35 15.14
CA SER A 375 -23.94 -17.56 15.74
C SER A 375 -23.03 -17.96 16.90
N ALA A 376 -23.59 -18.19 18.10
CA ALA A 376 -22.83 -18.70 19.23
C ALA A 376 -22.23 -20.06 18.86
N THR A 377 -20.92 -20.11 18.61
CA THR A 377 -20.23 -21.38 18.40
C THR A 377 -19.84 -22.02 19.71
N ARG A 378 -20.03 -23.34 19.74
CA ARG A 378 -19.42 -24.28 20.69
C ARG A 378 -17.98 -23.87 20.97
N SER A 379 -17.68 -23.70 22.25
CA SER A 379 -16.32 -23.51 22.77
C SER A 379 -15.36 -24.55 22.16
N PRO A 380 -14.10 -24.18 21.86
CA PRO A 380 -13.10 -25.17 21.47
C PRO A 380 -13.11 -26.30 22.50
N GLY A 381 -12.96 -27.56 22.03
CA GLY A 381 -12.99 -28.73 22.90
C GLY A 381 -12.05 -28.58 24.11
N PRO A 382 -12.25 -29.35 25.20
CA PRO A 382 -11.79 -29.05 26.56
C PRO A 382 -10.27 -28.90 26.77
N SER A 383 -9.44 -29.07 25.73
CA SER A 383 -7.99 -28.93 25.85
C SER A 383 -7.52 -27.46 25.80
N ARG A 384 -6.81 -27.02 26.84
CA ARG A 384 -6.00 -25.78 26.93
C ARG A 384 -5.37 -25.34 25.60
N TRP A 385 -4.76 -26.28 24.91
CA TRP A 385 -3.98 -26.02 23.70
C TRP A 385 -4.82 -25.67 22.46
N ALA A 386 -6.02 -26.23 22.34
CA ALA A 386 -6.94 -25.83 21.27
C ALA A 386 -7.40 -24.38 21.48
N GLY A 387 -7.59 -23.98 22.75
CA GLY A 387 -7.84 -22.60 23.15
C GLY A 387 -6.68 -21.67 22.78
N LEU A 388 -5.43 -22.02 23.13
CA LEU A 388 -4.24 -21.22 22.79
C LEU A 388 -4.08 -21.03 21.28
N ARG A 389 -4.28 -22.08 20.48
CA ARG A 389 -4.23 -21.98 19.01
C ARG A 389 -5.29 -21.05 18.47
N ALA A 390 -6.53 -21.18 18.98
CA ALA A 390 -7.61 -20.29 18.59
C ALA A 390 -7.28 -18.84 18.97
N GLY A 391 -6.82 -18.60 20.20
CA GLY A 391 -6.38 -17.29 20.68
C GLY A 391 -5.29 -16.66 19.82
N ALA A 392 -4.24 -17.41 19.47
CA ALA A 392 -3.16 -16.93 18.60
C ALA A 392 -3.65 -16.51 17.21
N LEU A 393 -4.53 -17.31 16.59
CA LEU A 393 -5.12 -16.98 15.29
C LEU A 393 -6.05 -15.75 15.37
N GLU A 394 -6.74 -15.57 16.48
CA GLU A 394 -7.60 -14.40 16.71
C GLU A 394 -6.76 -13.14 16.92
N ALA A 395 -5.69 -13.24 17.73
CA ALA A 395 -4.73 -12.16 17.94
C ALA A 395 -4.06 -11.75 16.62
N GLN A 396 -3.62 -12.70 15.80
CA GLN A 396 -3.01 -12.42 14.49
C GLN A 396 -3.93 -11.60 13.59
N ARG A 397 -5.22 -11.97 13.50
CA ARG A 397 -6.18 -11.21 12.68
C ARG A 397 -6.44 -9.81 13.22
N ALA A 398 -6.58 -9.67 14.53
CA ALA A 398 -6.77 -8.36 15.16
C ALA A 398 -5.55 -7.47 14.94
N LEU A 399 -4.35 -8.03 15.07
CA LEU A 399 -3.08 -7.35 14.89
C LEU A 399 -2.90 -6.83 13.46
N LEU A 400 -3.30 -7.59 12.44
CA LEU A 400 -3.32 -7.10 11.05
C LEU A 400 -4.23 -5.88 10.85
N VAL A 401 -5.37 -5.84 11.54
CA VAL A 401 -6.28 -4.67 11.51
C VAL A 401 -5.68 -3.47 12.26
N VAL A 402 -4.97 -3.71 13.37
CA VAL A 402 -4.26 -2.67 14.12
C VAL A 402 -3.14 -2.07 13.26
N VAL A 403 -2.32 -2.89 12.60
CA VAL A 403 -1.27 -2.42 11.68
C VAL A 403 -1.86 -1.60 10.54
N LEU A 404 -2.96 -2.07 9.93
CA LEU A 404 -3.70 -1.30 8.92
C LEU A 404 -4.14 0.08 9.46
N ALA A 405 -4.69 0.12 10.68
CA ALA A 405 -5.16 1.35 11.30
C ALA A 405 -4.00 2.33 11.60
N ILE A 406 -2.87 1.84 12.10
CA ILE A 406 -1.67 2.66 12.37
C ILE A 406 -1.18 3.33 11.08
N VAL A 407 -1.03 2.55 10.00
CA VAL A 407 -0.59 3.09 8.71
C VAL A 407 -1.60 4.10 8.17
N ALA A 408 -2.90 3.81 8.31
CA ALA A 408 -3.96 4.71 7.85
C ALA A 408 -3.95 6.04 8.63
N VAL A 409 -3.77 5.98 9.95
CA VAL A 409 -3.65 7.18 10.79
C VAL A 409 -2.42 7.99 10.41
N GLY A 410 -1.24 7.37 10.34
CA GLY A 410 -0.02 8.10 9.96
C GLY A 410 -0.13 8.76 8.57
N THR A 411 -0.84 8.12 7.64
CA THR A 411 -1.02 8.63 6.28
C THR A 411 -2.03 9.78 6.21
N LEU A 412 -3.12 9.70 6.97
CA LEU A 412 -4.23 10.65 6.89
C LEU A 412 -4.14 11.78 7.91
N LEU A 413 -3.38 11.60 8.99
CA LEU A 413 -3.23 12.59 10.05
C LEU A 413 -2.68 13.94 9.52
N PRO A 414 -1.62 13.98 8.69
CA PRO A 414 -1.17 15.21 8.03
C PRO A 414 -2.29 16.01 7.36
N THR A 415 -3.08 15.35 6.51
CA THR A 415 -4.17 16.00 5.77
C THR A 415 -5.31 16.40 6.71
N ALA A 416 -5.60 15.59 7.73
CA ALA A 416 -6.63 15.92 8.71
C ALA A 416 -6.25 17.14 9.55
N LEU A 417 -5.00 17.24 10.00
CA LEU A 417 -4.50 18.40 10.74
C LEU A 417 -4.49 19.64 9.84
N LEU A 418 -4.01 19.52 8.60
CA LEU A 418 -4.06 20.62 7.64
C LEU A 418 -5.47 21.19 7.47
N LEU A 419 -6.49 20.33 7.40
CA LEU A 419 -7.89 20.76 7.25
C LEU A 419 -8.49 21.36 8.53
N LEU A 420 -7.99 21.00 9.71
CA LEU A 420 -8.54 21.42 11.01
C LEU A 420 -7.81 22.62 11.61
N THR A 421 -6.49 22.69 11.45
CA THR A 421 -5.62 23.71 12.06
C THR A 421 -5.00 24.64 11.04
N GLY A 422 -5.03 24.30 9.74
CA GLY A 422 -4.29 25.02 8.70
C GLY A 422 -2.79 24.69 8.65
N GLU A 423 -2.30 23.87 9.59
CA GLU A 423 -0.88 23.56 9.71
C GLU A 423 -0.51 22.30 8.93
N ARG A 424 0.62 22.36 8.20
CA ARG A 424 1.18 21.19 7.52
C ARG A 424 2.12 20.47 8.48
N VAL A 425 1.75 19.24 8.83
CA VAL A 425 2.59 18.30 9.58
C VAL A 425 2.98 17.14 8.67
N SER A 426 4.22 16.68 8.72
CA SER A 426 4.67 15.48 8.00
C SER A 426 4.95 14.34 8.99
N VAL A 427 4.67 13.11 8.57
CA VAL A 427 4.98 11.89 9.34
C VAL A 427 5.97 11.07 8.54
N GLY A 428 7.24 11.11 8.95
CA GLY A 428 8.34 10.43 8.26
C GLY A 428 8.65 9.00 8.75
N PRO A 429 9.63 8.32 8.13
CA PRO A 429 10.06 6.97 8.47
C PRO A 429 10.28 6.69 9.97
N PRO A 430 10.92 7.57 10.77
CA PRO A 430 11.20 7.28 12.17
C PRO A 430 9.94 6.96 12.99
N TRP A 431 8.83 7.64 12.71
CA TRP A 431 7.55 7.41 13.39
C TRP A 431 6.98 6.03 13.04
N TYR A 432 6.96 5.68 11.75
CA TYR A 432 6.45 4.39 11.30
C TYR A 432 7.31 3.24 11.80
N GLN A 433 8.63 3.35 11.69
CA GLN A 433 9.55 2.32 12.15
C GLN A 433 9.40 2.06 13.65
N ARG A 434 9.40 3.12 14.47
CA ARG A 434 9.22 3.00 15.93
C ARG A 434 7.85 2.41 16.29
N THR A 435 6.80 2.87 15.62
CA THR A 435 5.43 2.46 15.94
C THR A 435 5.12 1.05 15.47
N LEU A 436 5.56 0.66 14.27
CA LEU A 436 5.22 -0.63 13.65
C LEU A 436 6.13 -1.78 14.08
N ALA A 437 7.40 -1.51 14.43
CA ALA A 437 8.36 -2.55 14.83
C ALA A 437 7.81 -3.55 15.88
N PRO A 438 7.21 -3.14 17.02
CA PRO A 438 6.70 -4.09 18.01
C PRO A 438 5.57 -4.97 17.46
N PHE A 439 4.70 -4.41 16.60
CA PHE A 439 3.60 -5.17 16.00
C PHE A 439 4.10 -6.13 14.91
N ALA A 440 5.11 -5.73 14.13
CA ALA A 440 5.76 -6.59 13.14
C ALA A 440 6.46 -7.78 13.81
N LEU A 441 7.19 -7.55 14.89
CA LEU A 441 7.83 -8.60 15.68
C LEU A 441 6.78 -9.56 16.27
N LEU A 442 5.70 -9.02 16.84
CA LEU A 442 4.61 -9.83 17.37
C LEU A 442 3.91 -10.65 16.28
N LEU A 443 3.72 -10.11 15.07
CA LEU A 443 3.20 -10.86 13.93
C LEU A 443 4.09 -12.05 13.59
N LEU A 444 5.42 -11.87 13.52
CA LEU A 444 6.37 -12.96 13.29
C LEU A 444 6.27 -14.05 14.36
N VAL A 445 6.19 -13.66 15.65
CA VAL A 445 5.97 -14.61 16.76
C VAL A 445 4.66 -15.38 16.58
N LEU A 446 3.57 -14.72 16.19
CA LEU A 446 2.29 -15.40 15.98
C LEU A 446 2.29 -16.31 14.74
N MET A 447 3.02 -15.93 13.69
CA MET A 447 3.23 -16.74 12.49
C MET A 447 3.98 -18.05 12.78
N THR A 448 4.87 -18.07 13.78
CA THR A 448 5.54 -19.31 14.24
C THR A 448 4.64 -20.14 15.16
N ALA A 449 3.98 -19.49 16.13
CA ALA A 449 3.22 -20.16 17.19
C ALA A 449 2.00 -20.93 16.66
N ALA A 450 1.25 -20.36 15.70
CA ALA A 450 0.02 -20.96 15.23
C ALA A 450 0.23 -22.31 14.52
N PRO A 451 1.10 -22.46 13.49
CA PRO A 451 1.41 -23.74 12.85
C PRO A 451 1.92 -24.81 13.84
N TRP A 452 2.77 -24.42 14.78
CA TRP A 452 3.29 -25.32 15.81
C TRP A 452 2.18 -25.90 16.69
N LEU A 453 1.30 -25.05 17.22
CA LEU A 453 0.19 -25.47 18.07
C LEU A 453 -0.76 -26.45 17.36
N ALA A 454 -0.85 -26.41 16.01
CA ALA A 454 -1.60 -27.41 15.24
C ALA A 454 -0.94 -28.78 15.20
N ARG A 455 0.40 -28.82 15.11
CA ARG A 455 1.16 -30.03 14.78
C ARG A 455 1.84 -30.70 15.96
N ARG A 456 1.80 -30.10 17.15
CA ARG A 456 2.46 -30.62 18.35
C ARG A 456 2.22 -32.11 18.67
N ARG A 457 1.06 -32.67 18.28
CA ARG A 457 0.73 -34.10 18.50
C ARG A 457 1.11 -35.02 17.34
N THR A 458 1.29 -34.48 16.15
CA THR A 458 1.45 -35.25 14.90
C THR A 458 2.82 -35.07 14.25
N ALA A 459 3.61 -34.11 14.71
CA ALA A 459 4.99 -33.88 14.27
C ALA A 459 5.84 -33.32 15.44
N PRO A 460 6.14 -34.13 16.47
CA PRO A 460 6.94 -33.71 17.62
C PRO A 460 8.34 -33.15 17.30
N PRO A 461 9.08 -33.56 16.24
CA PRO A 461 10.40 -32.97 15.96
C PRO A 461 10.37 -31.56 15.34
N VAL A 462 9.19 -31.02 15.01
CA VAL A 462 9.09 -29.68 14.38
C VAL A 462 9.44 -28.56 15.37
N LEU A 463 9.15 -28.73 16.66
CA LEU A 463 9.54 -27.75 17.68
C LEU A 463 11.04 -27.70 17.91
N PRO A 464 11.74 -28.81 18.22
CA PRO A 464 13.19 -28.77 18.39
C PRO A 464 13.89 -28.35 17.11
N ALA A 465 13.39 -28.68 15.91
CA ALA A 465 13.96 -28.20 14.65
C ALA A 465 13.76 -26.68 14.45
N ALA A 466 12.58 -26.14 14.77
CA ALA A 466 12.33 -24.69 14.69
C ALA A 466 13.10 -23.92 15.77
N LEU A 467 13.22 -24.47 16.98
CA LEU A 467 14.03 -23.90 18.06
C LEU A 467 15.53 -24.02 17.77
N ALA A 468 16.00 -25.11 17.17
CA ALA A 468 17.39 -25.27 16.74
C ALA A 468 17.72 -24.32 15.59
N ALA A 469 16.82 -24.17 14.60
CA ALA A 469 17.00 -23.18 13.53
C ALA A 469 17.00 -21.75 14.08
N ALA A 470 16.10 -21.45 15.04
CA ALA A 470 16.08 -20.16 15.73
C ALA A 470 17.36 -19.95 16.56
N ALA A 471 17.84 -20.96 17.28
CA ALA A 471 19.06 -20.90 18.08
C ALA A 471 20.31 -20.73 17.21
N VAL A 472 20.39 -21.41 16.06
CA VAL A 472 21.49 -21.25 15.09
C VAL A 472 21.47 -19.85 14.49
N CYS A 473 20.30 -19.34 14.07
CA CYS A 473 20.20 -17.97 13.55
C CYS A 473 20.46 -16.92 14.63
N CYS A 474 20.05 -17.14 15.87
CA CYS A 474 20.41 -16.29 17.00
C CYS A 474 21.91 -16.33 17.29
N ALA A 475 22.54 -17.50 17.26
CA ALA A 475 23.99 -17.64 17.42
C ALA A 475 24.75 -16.92 16.31
N VAL A 476 24.26 -17.00 15.06
CA VAL A 476 24.81 -16.25 13.93
C VAL A 476 24.60 -14.75 14.09
N GLY A 477 23.43 -14.27 14.50
CA GLY A 477 23.23 -12.83 14.72
C GLY A 477 24.00 -12.28 15.93
N LEU A 478 24.27 -13.09 16.95
CA LEU A 478 25.20 -12.75 18.04
C LEU A 478 26.65 -12.58 17.53
N LEU A 479 27.07 -13.32 16.49
CA LEU A 479 28.36 -13.09 15.82
C LEU A 479 28.39 -11.76 15.06
N VAL A 480 27.23 -11.26 14.60
CA VAL A 480 27.07 -9.95 13.95
C VAL A 480 26.90 -8.80 14.97
N ARG A 481 26.89 -9.11 16.28
CA ARG A 481 26.71 -8.16 17.40
C ARG A 481 25.40 -7.36 17.38
N ASP A 482 24.38 -7.80 16.65
CA ASP A 482 23.02 -7.23 16.75
C ASP A 482 22.01 -8.28 17.27
N PRO A 483 21.52 -8.12 18.51
CA PRO A 483 20.55 -9.04 19.09
C PRO A 483 19.19 -9.01 18.35
N TRP A 484 18.80 -7.91 17.73
CA TRP A 484 17.49 -7.81 17.08
C TRP A 484 17.46 -8.53 15.73
N LEU A 485 18.51 -8.37 14.91
CA LEU A 485 18.65 -9.15 13.68
C LEU A 485 18.70 -10.65 13.97
N ALA A 486 19.42 -11.08 15.02
CA ALA A 486 19.40 -12.46 15.52
C ALA A 486 17.96 -12.97 15.77
N VAL A 487 17.18 -12.20 16.53
CA VAL A 487 15.80 -12.57 16.90
C VAL A 487 14.91 -12.68 15.66
N VAL A 488 14.95 -11.69 14.76
CA VAL A 488 14.10 -11.69 13.56
C VAL A 488 14.50 -12.79 12.59
N ALA A 489 15.80 -13.02 12.36
CA ALA A 489 16.28 -14.14 11.55
C ALA A 489 15.87 -15.50 12.14
N GLY A 490 15.99 -15.67 13.47
CA GLY A 490 15.54 -16.88 14.14
C GLY A 490 14.04 -17.12 14.05
N LEU A 491 13.23 -16.06 14.19
CA LEU A 491 11.79 -16.15 13.98
C LEU A 491 11.44 -16.47 12.52
N ALA A 492 12.13 -15.87 11.55
CA ALA A 492 11.92 -16.15 10.13
C ALA A 492 12.24 -17.61 9.78
N ALA A 493 13.36 -18.14 10.30
CA ALA A 493 13.71 -19.55 10.18
C ALA A 493 12.64 -20.46 10.83
N ALA A 494 12.13 -20.08 12.00
CA ALA A 494 11.06 -20.80 12.66
C ALA A 494 9.73 -20.75 11.87
N VAL A 495 9.43 -19.66 11.15
CA VAL A 495 8.26 -19.59 10.23
C VAL A 495 8.46 -20.59 9.08
N ALA A 496 9.66 -20.60 8.48
CA ALA A 496 9.97 -21.51 7.38
C ALA A 496 9.85 -22.97 7.82
N VAL A 497 10.56 -23.38 8.87
CA VAL A 497 10.57 -24.77 9.37
C VAL A 497 9.21 -25.16 9.94
N GLY A 498 8.66 -24.30 10.81
CA GLY A 498 7.39 -24.52 11.48
C GLY A 498 6.19 -24.54 10.53
N GLY A 499 6.34 -23.98 9.33
CA GLY A 499 5.36 -23.95 8.25
C GLY A 499 5.44 -25.12 7.26
N LEU A 500 6.58 -25.82 7.16
CA LEU A 500 6.87 -26.84 6.14
C LEU A 500 5.70 -27.81 5.88
N PRO A 501 5.24 -28.00 4.64
CA PRO A 501 4.20 -28.98 4.32
C PRO A 501 4.62 -30.40 4.73
N ALA A 502 3.71 -31.17 5.34
CA ALA A 502 3.98 -32.54 5.80
C ALA A 502 2.87 -33.51 5.38
N GLY A 503 3.20 -34.80 5.28
CA GLY A 503 2.27 -35.85 4.84
C GLY A 503 1.60 -35.52 3.50
N ARG A 504 0.27 -35.63 3.43
CA ARG A 504 -0.51 -35.28 2.22
C ARG A 504 -0.39 -33.81 1.80
N GLY A 505 0.04 -32.92 2.69
CA GLY A 505 0.25 -31.50 2.39
C GLY A 505 1.45 -31.24 1.48
N ARG A 506 2.43 -32.15 1.40
CA ARG A 506 3.61 -32.01 0.50
C ARG A 506 3.21 -32.02 -0.98
N ASN A 507 2.13 -32.72 -1.30
CA ASN A 507 1.61 -32.84 -2.66
C ASN A 507 0.42 -31.89 -2.91
N ASP A 508 0.10 -31.01 -1.95
CA ASP A 508 -0.95 -30.01 -2.09
C ASP A 508 -0.31 -28.65 -2.41
N LEU A 509 -0.36 -28.27 -3.68
CA LEU A 509 0.15 -26.98 -4.18
C LEU A 509 -0.38 -25.79 -3.39
N ARG A 510 -1.60 -25.86 -2.83
CA ARG A 510 -2.16 -24.75 -2.04
C ARG A 510 -1.49 -24.63 -0.68
N THR A 511 -1.17 -25.76 -0.07
CA THR A 511 -0.45 -25.79 1.20
C THR A 511 1.00 -25.36 1.01
N CYS A 512 1.67 -25.85 -0.05
CA CYS A 512 3.02 -25.43 -0.41
C CYS A 512 3.08 -23.93 -0.79
N GLY A 513 2.11 -23.44 -1.58
CA GLY A 513 2.02 -22.04 -1.96
C GLY A 513 1.81 -21.11 -0.76
N SER A 514 0.88 -21.47 0.14
CA SER A 514 0.68 -20.71 1.37
C SER A 514 1.94 -20.68 2.24
N TRP A 515 2.68 -21.79 2.33
CA TRP A 515 3.95 -21.83 3.05
C TRP A 515 4.99 -20.90 2.41
N LEU A 516 5.19 -21.01 1.10
CA LEU A 516 6.14 -20.20 0.34
C LEU A 516 5.84 -18.70 0.50
N ALA A 517 4.57 -18.32 0.51
CA ALA A 517 4.17 -16.94 0.69
C ALA A 517 4.57 -16.38 2.08
N HIS A 518 4.43 -17.18 3.14
CA HIS A 518 4.83 -16.77 4.49
C HIS A 518 6.35 -16.73 4.65
N VAL A 519 7.08 -17.64 4.00
CA VAL A 519 8.55 -17.60 3.94
C VAL A 519 9.01 -16.32 3.24
N GLY A 520 8.37 -15.93 2.14
CA GLY A 520 8.68 -14.68 1.45
C GLY A 520 8.52 -13.44 2.34
N VAL A 521 7.40 -13.35 3.07
CA VAL A 521 7.17 -12.25 4.04
C VAL A 521 8.19 -12.27 5.19
N ALA A 522 8.54 -13.46 5.70
CA ALA A 522 9.54 -13.58 6.75
C ALA A 522 10.94 -13.17 6.28
N LEU A 523 11.30 -13.50 5.03
CA LEU A 523 12.56 -13.10 4.40
C LEU A 523 12.64 -11.58 4.21
N ALA A 524 11.55 -10.98 3.75
CA ALA A 524 11.44 -9.52 3.63
C ALA A 524 11.62 -8.83 5.00
N ALA A 525 11.06 -9.37 6.08
CA ALA A 525 11.23 -8.81 7.42
C ALA A 525 12.70 -8.83 7.90
N VAL A 526 13.46 -9.89 7.57
CA VAL A 526 14.90 -9.96 7.83
C VAL A 526 15.64 -8.88 7.05
N ALA A 527 15.34 -8.75 5.74
CA ALA A 527 15.97 -7.75 4.88
C ALA A 527 15.71 -6.31 5.36
N VAL A 528 14.48 -6.00 5.77
CA VAL A 528 14.11 -4.66 6.28
C VAL A 528 14.90 -4.31 7.54
N LEU A 529 15.02 -5.24 8.49
CA LEU A 529 15.79 -4.99 9.71
C LEU A 529 17.30 -5.00 9.48
N ALA A 530 17.80 -5.83 8.57
CA ALA A 530 19.21 -5.81 8.21
C ALA A 530 19.55 -4.46 7.58
N GLY A 531 18.74 -3.97 6.64
CA GLY A 531 18.95 -2.70 5.94
C GLY A 531 19.08 -1.49 6.86
N SER A 532 18.46 -1.49 8.05
CA SER A 532 18.63 -0.40 9.04
C SER A 532 20.02 -0.37 9.69
N HIS A 533 20.85 -1.40 9.48
CA HIS A 533 22.26 -1.47 9.91
C HIS A 533 23.24 -1.15 8.77
N GLY A 534 22.75 -0.66 7.63
CA GLY A 534 23.61 -0.14 6.58
C GLY A 534 24.41 1.07 7.03
N ALA A 535 25.47 1.39 6.29
CA ALA A 535 26.27 2.59 6.50
C ALA A 535 26.15 3.52 5.31
N VAL A 536 26.03 4.82 5.59
CA VAL A 536 26.06 5.89 4.58
C VAL A 536 27.19 6.84 4.91
N ARG A 537 28.00 7.18 3.90
CA ARG A 537 29.08 8.16 3.98
C ARG A 537 29.04 9.04 2.75
N GLU A 538 29.29 10.32 2.97
CA GLU A 538 29.32 11.34 1.94
C GLU A 538 30.64 12.08 2.04
N ALA A 539 31.26 12.34 0.90
CA ALA A 539 32.50 13.08 0.83
C ALA A 539 32.62 13.79 -0.51
N VAL A 540 33.25 14.96 -0.48
CA VAL A 540 33.78 15.63 -1.67
C VAL A 540 35.14 14.99 -1.98
N LEU A 541 35.26 14.42 -3.17
CA LEU A 541 36.44 13.68 -3.60
C LEU A 541 37.17 14.46 -4.70
N PRO A 542 38.45 14.82 -4.51
CA PRO A 542 39.33 15.18 -5.62
C PRO A 542 39.76 13.93 -6.40
N PRO A 543 40.41 14.06 -7.57
CA PRO A 543 40.95 12.91 -8.30
C PRO A 543 41.93 12.12 -7.42
N GLY A 544 41.75 10.80 -7.34
CA GLY A 544 42.47 9.91 -6.42
C GLY A 544 41.95 9.92 -4.97
N GLY A 545 41.02 10.82 -4.62
CA GLY A 545 40.38 10.89 -3.31
C GLY A 545 39.48 9.69 -3.05
N THR A 546 39.36 9.30 -1.77
CA THR A 546 38.63 8.08 -1.38
C THR A 546 37.60 8.33 -0.29
N VAL A 547 36.47 7.60 -0.34
CA VAL A 547 35.53 7.46 0.78
C VAL A 547 35.30 5.99 1.08
N ALA A 548 35.19 5.64 2.37
CA ALA A 548 35.01 4.26 2.81
C ALA A 548 33.83 4.09 3.77
N ALA A 549 33.09 3.00 3.59
CA ALA A 549 31.99 2.58 4.45
C ALA A 549 31.95 1.03 4.54
N GLN A 550 31.88 0.48 5.75
CA GLN A 550 31.77 -0.97 6.01
C GLN A 550 32.75 -1.85 5.19
N GLY A 551 34.04 -1.51 5.20
CA GLY A 551 35.07 -2.28 4.47
C GLY A 551 35.04 -2.11 2.95
N THR A 552 34.11 -1.30 2.42
CA THR A 552 34.05 -0.90 1.02
C THR A 552 34.65 0.49 0.86
N THR A 553 35.50 0.67 -0.14
CA THR A 553 36.13 1.96 -0.46
C THR A 553 35.83 2.31 -1.91
N VAL A 554 35.51 3.56 -2.19
CA VAL A 554 35.44 4.07 -3.57
C VAL A 554 36.45 5.19 -3.76
N THR A 555 37.14 5.17 -4.90
CA THR A 555 38.20 6.13 -5.26
C THR A 555 37.84 6.81 -6.56
N LEU A 556 37.85 8.14 -6.60
CA LEU A 556 37.58 8.92 -7.82
C LEU A 556 38.75 8.79 -8.80
N VAL A 557 38.46 8.38 -10.03
CA VAL A 557 39.44 8.33 -11.12
C VAL A 557 39.32 9.59 -11.97
N GLU A 558 38.15 9.77 -12.57
CA GLU A 558 37.88 10.87 -13.49
C GLU A 558 36.39 11.24 -13.49
N ILE A 559 36.11 12.46 -13.96
CA ILE A 559 34.77 12.97 -14.20
C ILE A 559 34.69 13.30 -15.68
N THR A 560 33.68 12.75 -16.35
CA THR A 560 33.41 13.04 -17.76
C THR A 560 32.06 13.72 -17.89
N ARG A 561 31.97 14.74 -18.75
CA ARG A 561 30.69 15.30 -19.20
C ARG A 561 30.44 14.84 -20.62
N ARG A 562 29.22 14.38 -20.88
CA ARG A 562 28.75 14.03 -22.22
C ARG A 562 27.36 14.59 -22.46
N GLN A 563 27.14 15.02 -23.69
CA GLN A 563 25.80 15.29 -24.19
C GLN A 563 25.11 13.95 -24.50
N ALA A 564 23.94 13.74 -23.92
CA ALA A 564 23.06 12.62 -24.23
C ALA A 564 21.77 13.15 -24.87
N HIS A 565 20.94 12.25 -25.43
CA HIS A 565 19.74 12.64 -26.16
C HIS A 565 18.76 13.44 -25.29
N GLY A 566 18.75 14.76 -25.46
CA GLY A 566 17.87 15.71 -24.76
C GLY A 566 18.27 16.02 -23.31
N HIS A 567 19.47 15.63 -22.86
CA HIS A 567 19.96 15.93 -21.51
C HIS A 567 21.49 15.85 -21.44
N GLU A 568 22.10 16.62 -20.53
CA GLU A 568 23.52 16.51 -20.22
C GLU A 568 23.77 15.45 -19.14
N VAL A 569 24.88 14.74 -19.23
CA VAL A 569 25.27 13.73 -18.23
C VAL A 569 26.68 14.01 -17.75
N ALA A 570 26.80 14.29 -16.46
CA ALA A 570 28.07 14.17 -15.74
C ALA A 570 28.20 12.75 -15.20
N GLU A 571 29.32 12.09 -15.43
CA GLU A 571 29.59 10.71 -15.02
C GLU A 571 30.93 10.67 -14.28
N ALA A 572 30.95 10.07 -13.09
CA ALA A 572 32.16 9.89 -12.31
C ALA A 572 32.61 8.42 -12.41
N GLU A 573 33.83 8.17 -12.89
CA GLU A 573 34.41 6.83 -12.84
C GLU A 573 35.07 6.61 -11.47
N LEU A 574 34.59 5.61 -10.75
CA LEU A 574 35.02 5.28 -9.40
C LEU A 574 35.57 3.84 -9.34
N LEU A 575 36.77 3.67 -8.80
CA LEU A 575 37.30 2.34 -8.45
C LEU A 575 36.67 1.88 -7.15
N LEU A 576 36.13 0.66 -7.16
CA LEU A 576 35.53 0.03 -6.00
C LEU A 576 36.53 -0.97 -5.40
N GLY A 577 36.96 -0.70 -4.17
CA GLY A 577 37.73 -1.61 -3.33
C GLY A 577 36.85 -2.27 -2.26
N ARG A 578 37.16 -3.51 -1.89
CA ARG A 578 36.51 -4.25 -0.81
C ARG A 578 37.56 -5.01 -0.01
N ASP A 579 37.62 -4.75 1.29
CA ASP A 579 38.58 -5.34 2.22
C ASP A 579 40.05 -5.23 1.75
N GLY A 580 40.37 -4.15 1.04
CA GLY A 580 41.71 -3.88 0.49
C GLY A 580 41.97 -4.45 -0.91
N GLU A 581 41.05 -5.24 -1.49
CA GLU A 581 41.15 -5.76 -2.86
C GLU A 581 40.31 -4.95 -3.86
N LEU A 582 40.78 -4.83 -5.10
CA LEU A 582 40.01 -4.19 -6.17
C LEU A 582 38.83 -5.08 -6.59
N ALA A 583 37.61 -4.63 -6.33
CA ALA A 583 36.39 -5.36 -6.65
C ALA A 583 35.83 -4.99 -8.04
N GLY A 584 36.17 -3.83 -8.60
CA GLY A 584 35.80 -3.40 -9.97
C GLY A 584 35.67 -1.88 -10.08
N THR A 585 34.89 -1.42 -11.06
CA THR A 585 34.57 0.01 -11.26
C THR A 585 33.06 0.23 -11.22
N VAL A 586 32.64 1.42 -10.80
CA VAL A 586 31.25 1.88 -10.82
C VAL A 586 31.18 3.28 -11.41
N ARG A 587 30.09 3.59 -12.11
CA ARG A 587 29.92 4.84 -12.88
C ARG A 587 28.59 5.50 -12.55
N PRO A 588 28.44 6.13 -11.37
CA PRO A 588 27.26 6.94 -11.09
C PRO A 588 27.22 8.17 -11.98
N GLN A 589 26.00 8.65 -12.22
CA GLN A 589 25.72 9.75 -13.14
C GLN A 589 24.91 10.84 -12.44
N LEU A 590 25.03 12.06 -12.94
CA LEU A 590 24.16 13.19 -12.66
C LEU A 590 23.65 13.72 -14.00
N ARG A 591 22.34 13.70 -14.20
CA ARG A 591 21.69 13.99 -15.48
C ARG A 591 20.91 15.30 -15.39
N TRP A 592 21.21 16.25 -16.26
CA TRP A 592 20.51 17.52 -16.34
C TRP A 592 19.59 17.55 -17.56
N TYR A 593 18.30 17.73 -17.33
CA TYR A 593 17.25 17.84 -18.35
C TYR A 593 16.87 19.32 -18.51
N PRO A 594 17.37 20.03 -19.55
CA PRO A 594 17.14 21.47 -19.71
C PRO A 594 15.66 21.82 -19.86
N ASP A 595 14.92 21.04 -20.66
CA ASP A 595 13.49 21.25 -20.94
C ASP A 595 12.60 21.16 -19.70
N ASP A 596 13.05 20.39 -18.70
CA ASP A 596 12.29 20.11 -17.48
C ASP A 596 12.92 20.81 -16.24
N ALA A 597 13.98 21.60 -16.44
CA ALA A 597 14.78 22.26 -15.40
C ALA A 597 15.12 21.34 -14.21
N ALA A 598 15.41 20.07 -14.51
CA ALA A 598 15.55 19.02 -13.50
C ALA A 598 16.93 18.39 -13.54
N MET A 599 17.53 18.24 -12.36
CA MET A 599 18.77 17.49 -12.16
C MET A 599 18.48 16.19 -11.41
N LEU A 600 18.82 15.06 -12.02
CA LEU A 600 18.47 13.73 -11.53
C LEU A 600 19.71 12.87 -11.36
N ALA A 601 19.84 12.24 -10.19
CA ALA A 601 20.90 11.28 -9.94
C ALA A 601 20.63 9.95 -10.66
N GLY A 602 21.66 9.41 -11.31
CA GLY A 602 21.72 8.06 -11.85
C GLY A 602 22.66 7.21 -10.98
N PRO A 603 22.20 6.66 -9.85
CA PRO A 603 23.05 5.91 -8.93
C PRO A 603 23.60 4.63 -9.57
N ALA A 604 24.83 4.27 -9.23
CA ALA A 604 25.43 3.00 -9.58
C ALA A 604 25.25 2.00 -8.42
N ILE A 605 24.61 0.87 -8.71
CA ILE A 605 24.29 -0.14 -7.70
C ILE A 605 25.01 -1.44 -8.07
N ARG A 606 25.87 -1.91 -7.17
CA ARG A 606 26.47 -3.24 -7.25
C ARG A 606 25.80 -4.16 -6.24
N THR A 607 24.88 -4.98 -6.73
CA THR A 607 24.15 -5.97 -5.93
C THR A 607 25.01 -7.21 -5.68
N GLY A 608 25.16 -7.58 -4.41
CA GLY A 608 25.80 -8.79 -3.95
C GLY A 608 24.81 -9.75 -3.27
N PRO A 609 25.26 -10.93 -2.82
CA PRO A 609 24.41 -11.90 -2.13
C PRO A 609 24.06 -11.49 -0.68
N VAL A 610 24.88 -10.64 -0.06
CA VAL A 610 24.79 -10.23 1.35
C VAL A 610 24.59 -8.73 1.54
N ASP A 611 24.98 -7.90 0.57
CA ASP A 611 24.82 -6.46 0.57
C ASP A 611 24.77 -5.90 -0.84
N ASP A 612 24.25 -4.68 -0.95
CA ASP A 612 24.32 -3.85 -2.13
C ASP A 612 25.21 -2.65 -1.82
N VAL A 613 26.18 -2.39 -2.69
CA VAL A 613 26.97 -1.15 -2.67
C VAL A 613 26.29 -0.15 -3.59
N TYR A 614 25.84 0.95 -3.01
CA TYR A 614 25.05 1.99 -3.66
C TYR A 614 25.88 3.28 -3.70
N VAL A 615 26.17 3.76 -4.90
CA VAL A 615 26.99 4.94 -5.09
C VAL A 615 26.19 5.97 -5.86
N THR A 616 26.03 7.15 -5.27
CA THR A 616 25.32 8.28 -5.89
C THR A 616 26.30 9.41 -6.13
N LEU A 617 26.27 9.97 -7.34
CA LEU A 617 26.90 11.24 -7.64
C LEU A 617 25.91 12.34 -7.27
N LEU A 618 26.23 13.11 -6.22
CA LEU A 618 25.42 14.25 -5.78
C LEU A 618 25.82 15.52 -6.50
N ASP A 619 27.11 15.65 -6.81
CA ASP A 619 27.70 16.79 -7.50
C ASP A 619 28.90 16.33 -8.33
N ALA A 620 29.17 17.04 -9.43
CA ALA A 620 30.36 16.89 -10.23
C ALA A 620 30.77 18.23 -10.84
N ASP A 621 31.95 18.69 -10.45
CA ASP A 621 32.64 19.83 -11.02
C ASP A 621 33.83 19.32 -11.84
N PRO A 622 33.72 19.25 -13.18
CA PRO A 622 34.81 18.83 -14.04
C PRO A 622 35.94 19.85 -14.14
N GLU A 623 35.69 21.13 -13.85
CA GLU A 623 36.72 22.18 -13.94
C GLU A 623 37.64 22.10 -12.72
N ALA A 624 37.07 21.95 -11.52
CA ALA A 624 37.83 21.66 -10.31
C ALA A 624 38.30 20.19 -10.21
N GLY A 625 37.73 19.30 -11.02
CA GLY A 625 37.98 17.85 -11.00
C GLY A 625 37.42 17.16 -9.73
N THR A 626 36.49 17.79 -9.02
CA THR A 626 35.95 17.27 -7.76
C THR A 626 34.54 16.73 -7.91
N ALA A 627 34.20 15.67 -7.17
CA ALA A 627 32.86 15.08 -7.17
C ALA A 627 32.37 14.85 -5.75
N THR A 628 31.11 15.19 -5.47
CA THR A 628 30.45 14.83 -4.21
C THR A 628 29.81 13.46 -4.36
N VAL A 629 30.33 12.47 -3.65
CA VAL A 629 29.92 11.08 -3.74
C VAL A 629 29.28 10.62 -2.43
N ARG A 630 28.08 10.05 -2.53
CA ARG A 630 27.42 9.29 -1.46
C ARG A 630 27.67 7.81 -1.66
N LEU A 631 28.33 7.17 -0.72
CA LEU A 631 28.51 5.73 -0.62
C LEU A 631 27.60 5.16 0.46
N ALA A 632 26.65 4.31 0.07
CA ALA A 632 25.83 3.53 0.99
C ALA A 632 26.07 2.03 0.80
N VAL A 633 26.27 1.31 1.90
CA VAL A 633 26.32 -0.16 1.92
C VAL A 633 25.08 -0.66 2.64
N THR A 634 24.18 -1.30 1.89
CA THR A 634 22.88 -1.75 2.40
C THR A 634 22.83 -3.28 2.46
N PRO A 635 22.80 -3.90 3.65
CA PRO A 635 22.82 -5.35 3.78
C PRO A 635 21.46 -5.98 3.42
N LEU A 636 21.53 -7.16 2.78
CA LEU A 636 20.42 -8.05 2.44
C LEU A 636 19.29 -7.43 1.60
N THR A 637 19.53 -6.33 0.88
CA THR A 637 18.53 -5.72 -0.01
C THR A 637 18.01 -6.72 -1.06
N GLY A 638 18.87 -7.57 -1.63
CA GLY A 638 18.47 -8.67 -2.52
C GLY A 638 17.47 -9.68 -1.91
N TRP A 639 17.48 -9.85 -0.59
CA TRP A 639 16.56 -10.74 0.12
C TRP A 639 15.16 -10.14 0.22
N LEU A 640 15.02 -8.81 0.21
CA LEU A 640 13.73 -8.12 0.11
C LEU A 640 13.05 -8.48 -1.21
N TRP A 641 13.78 -8.36 -2.32
CA TRP A 641 13.28 -8.68 -3.67
C TRP A 641 12.91 -10.15 -3.78
N THR A 642 13.80 -11.03 -3.31
CA THR A 642 13.55 -12.48 -3.27
C THR A 642 12.31 -12.80 -2.44
N GLY A 643 12.15 -12.16 -1.27
CA GLY A 643 10.99 -12.33 -0.41
C GLY A 643 9.69 -11.94 -1.09
N GLY A 644 9.68 -10.82 -1.82
CA GLY A 644 8.57 -10.38 -2.66
C GLY A 644 8.22 -11.39 -3.77
N VAL A 645 9.21 -11.91 -4.48
CA VAL A 645 8.99 -12.93 -5.52
C VAL A 645 8.41 -14.22 -4.93
N LEU A 646 8.96 -14.72 -3.82
CA LEU A 646 8.44 -15.90 -3.13
C LEU A 646 7.00 -15.70 -2.63
N ALA A 647 6.69 -14.50 -2.14
CA ALA A 647 5.34 -14.09 -1.75
C ALA A 647 4.36 -14.22 -2.93
N VAL A 648 4.69 -13.63 -4.08
CA VAL A 648 3.86 -13.68 -5.30
C VAL A 648 3.71 -15.11 -5.81
N VAL A 649 4.80 -15.85 -5.99
CA VAL A 649 4.78 -17.23 -6.48
C VAL A 649 3.96 -18.12 -5.53
N GLY A 650 4.17 -17.99 -4.22
CA GLY A 650 3.40 -18.73 -3.21
C GLY A 650 1.91 -18.42 -3.26
N GLY A 651 1.55 -17.15 -3.43
CA GLY A 651 0.17 -16.71 -3.61
C GLY A 651 -0.48 -17.31 -4.86
N LEU A 652 0.20 -17.28 -6.00
CA LEU A 652 -0.29 -17.85 -7.27
C LEU A 652 -0.49 -19.37 -7.18
N LEU A 653 0.45 -20.10 -6.59
CA LEU A 653 0.32 -21.54 -6.34
C LEU A 653 -0.89 -21.86 -5.44
N ALA A 654 -1.22 -20.96 -4.50
CA ALA A 654 -2.39 -21.10 -3.63
C ALA A 654 -3.74 -20.81 -4.31
N VAL A 655 -3.76 -20.28 -5.53
CA VAL A 655 -4.97 -20.09 -6.35
C VAL A 655 -5.38 -21.40 -7.05
N VAL A 656 -4.41 -22.20 -7.53
CA VAL A 656 -4.66 -23.37 -8.38
C VAL A 656 -5.63 -24.37 -7.71
N PRO A 657 -6.81 -24.64 -8.30
CA PRO A 657 -7.70 -25.67 -7.79
C PRO A 657 -7.08 -27.05 -8.02
N LEU A 658 -6.84 -27.78 -6.93
CA LEU A 658 -6.49 -29.20 -7.01
C LEU A 658 -7.57 -29.92 -7.84
N ARG A 659 -7.18 -30.46 -9.00
CA ARG A 659 -7.89 -31.62 -9.55
C ARG A 659 -7.71 -32.73 -8.52
N ARG A 660 -8.75 -33.01 -7.74
CA ARG A 660 -8.75 -34.23 -6.92
C ARG A 660 -8.75 -35.39 -7.90
N LEU A 661 -7.64 -36.11 -8.02
CA LEU A 661 -7.66 -37.43 -8.61
C LEU A 661 -8.71 -38.25 -7.82
N PRO A 662 -9.63 -38.97 -8.49
CA PRO A 662 -10.61 -39.79 -7.80
C PRO A 662 -9.87 -40.70 -6.81
N PRO A 663 -10.35 -40.87 -5.57
CA PRO A 663 -9.74 -41.83 -4.67
C PRO A 663 -9.76 -43.19 -5.38
N GLY A 664 -8.57 -43.70 -5.70
CA GLY A 664 -8.42 -45.01 -6.33
C GLY A 664 -9.27 -45.99 -5.55
N ARG A 665 -10.17 -46.69 -6.25
CA ARG A 665 -11.03 -47.74 -5.67
C ARG A 665 -10.15 -48.58 -4.77
N ARG A 666 -10.32 -48.46 -3.44
CA ARG A 666 -9.78 -49.45 -2.51
C ARG A 666 -10.36 -50.78 -3.00
N ARG A 667 -9.51 -51.64 -3.59
CA ARG A 667 -9.85 -53.04 -3.80
C ARG A 667 -10.32 -53.55 -2.45
N ARG A 668 -11.63 -53.82 -2.32
CA ARG A 668 -12.14 -54.59 -1.19
C ARG A 668 -11.36 -55.89 -1.21
N ARG A 669 -10.62 -56.18 -0.13
CA ARG A 669 -10.10 -57.53 0.08
C ARG A 669 -11.32 -58.48 0.08
N PRO A 670 -11.26 -59.63 -0.61
CA PRO A 670 -12.35 -60.60 -0.55
C PRO A 670 -12.52 -61.05 0.90
N ALA A 671 -13.76 -61.07 1.37
CA ALA A 671 -14.09 -61.63 2.66
C ALA A 671 -13.75 -63.13 2.62
N GLU A 672 -12.89 -63.56 3.53
CA GLU A 672 -12.51 -64.95 3.73
C GLU A 672 -13.73 -65.72 4.25
N GLN A 673 -14.20 -66.67 3.45
CA GLN A 673 -15.25 -67.61 3.81
C GLN A 673 -14.76 -68.49 4.97
N ARG A 674 -15.48 -68.49 6.09
CA ARG A 674 -15.52 -69.65 6.99
C ARG A 674 -16.96 -70.00 7.34
N GLY A 675 -17.34 -71.22 6.94
CA GLY A 675 -18.16 -72.14 7.73
C GLY A 675 -19.67 -71.93 7.77
N ARG A 676 -20.38 -72.70 6.94
CA ARG A 676 -21.78 -73.11 7.10
C ARG A 676 -21.93 -74.03 8.33
N GLU A 677 -23.03 -73.86 9.07
CA GLU A 677 -23.90 -74.87 9.72
C GLU A 677 -24.83 -74.06 10.65
N GLY A 678 -26.13 -73.92 10.45
CA GLY A 678 -27.20 -74.92 10.52
C GLY A 678 -28.49 -74.17 10.93
N ARG A 679 -29.58 -74.40 10.21
CA ARG A 679 -30.95 -73.85 10.37
C ARG A 679 -31.63 -74.37 11.67
N PRO A 680 -32.85 -73.97 12.12
CA PRO A 680 -33.97 -73.36 11.37
C PRO A 680 -34.84 -72.27 12.10
N SER A 681 -35.86 -71.84 11.33
CA SER A 681 -37.07 -71.01 11.51
C SER A 681 -37.80 -70.81 12.88
N THR A 682 -38.30 -69.56 13.06
CA THR A 682 -39.58 -69.03 13.64
C THR A 682 -40.49 -69.92 14.53
N PRO A 683 -41.29 -69.38 15.50
CA PRO A 683 -42.26 -68.28 15.30
C PRO A 683 -42.58 -67.37 16.52
N ALA A 684 -43.62 -66.55 16.37
CA ALA A 684 -44.13 -65.43 17.20
C ALA A 684 -44.74 -65.78 18.57
N HIS A 685 -44.67 -64.80 19.52
CA HIS A 685 -45.50 -64.45 20.72
C HIS A 685 -46.05 -65.57 21.65
N PRO A 686 -46.48 -65.35 22.93
CA PRO A 686 -46.88 -64.11 23.62
C PRO A 686 -46.45 -63.98 25.12
N ALA A 687 -46.86 -62.83 25.71
CA ALA A 687 -47.32 -62.52 27.08
C ALA A 687 -46.88 -63.29 28.35
N SER A 688 -46.80 -62.48 29.42
CA SER A 688 -47.14 -62.78 30.84
C SER A 688 -46.02 -63.46 31.67
N VAL A 689 -45.85 -63.30 32.98
CA VAL A 689 -46.52 -62.53 34.04
C VAL A 689 -45.65 -62.72 35.30
N THR A 690 -45.41 -61.64 36.07
CA THR A 690 -45.23 -61.57 37.56
C THR A 690 -44.16 -62.45 38.25
N ALA A 691 -43.67 -62.26 39.47
CA ALA A 691 -43.86 -61.43 40.66
C ALA A 691 -42.47 -61.41 41.36
N GLY A 692 -42.05 -60.50 42.25
CA GLY A 692 -42.76 -59.69 43.23
C GLY A 692 -42.29 -60.10 44.64
N ALA A 693 -41.66 -59.17 45.38
CA ALA A 693 -41.66 -59.01 46.86
C ALA A 693 -40.45 -58.12 47.25
N GLY A 694 -40.54 -57.07 48.08
CA GLY A 694 -41.63 -56.62 48.95
C GLY A 694 -41.61 -55.10 49.21
N ARG A 695 -42.74 -54.62 49.70
CA ARG A 695 -43.14 -53.23 50.04
C ARG A 695 -42.69 -52.91 51.48
N THR A 696 -42.58 -51.65 51.93
CA THR A 696 -43.64 -50.81 52.55
C THR A 696 -43.24 -49.32 52.52
N ALA A 697 -44.00 -48.39 51.90
CA ALA A 697 -44.99 -47.43 52.47
C ALA A 697 -44.51 -46.64 53.72
N SER A 698 -44.41 -45.29 53.72
CA SER A 698 -45.55 -44.35 53.85
C SER A 698 -45.26 -42.86 53.48
N HIS A 699 -46.34 -42.21 53.00
CA HIS A 699 -46.82 -40.80 53.02
C HIS A 699 -45.94 -39.50 52.88
N ALA A 700 -46.22 -38.77 51.77
CA ALA A 700 -46.43 -37.30 51.56
C ALA A 700 -45.36 -36.24 52.02
N PRO A 701 -45.34 -34.97 51.51
CA PRO A 701 -46.02 -34.34 50.36
C PRO A 701 -45.04 -33.71 49.33
N SER A 702 -45.58 -33.23 48.21
CA SER A 702 -44.88 -32.46 47.16
C SER A 702 -44.24 -31.15 47.68
N PRO A 703 -43.03 -30.76 47.24
CA PRO A 703 -42.56 -29.39 47.38
C PRO A 703 -42.61 -28.60 46.06
N SER A 704 -43.12 -27.38 46.20
CA SER A 704 -43.15 -26.23 45.29
C SER A 704 -41.82 -25.90 44.57
N PRO A 705 -41.86 -25.11 43.47
CA PRO A 705 -40.68 -24.78 42.69
C PRO A 705 -39.75 -23.81 43.45
N ALA A 706 -38.51 -24.22 43.68
CA ALA A 706 -37.48 -23.35 44.25
C ALA A 706 -36.97 -22.32 43.22
N HIS A 707 -36.88 -21.07 43.68
CA HIS A 707 -36.32 -19.92 42.97
C HIS A 707 -34.94 -20.19 42.33
N PRO A 708 -34.64 -19.58 41.17
CA PRO A 708 -33.32 -19.70 40.55
C PRO A 708 -32.28 -18.91 41.36
N GLY A 709 -31.41 -19.63 42.06
CA GLY A 709 -30.22 -19.07 42.68
C GLY A 709 -29.34 -18.37 41.64
N ARG A 710 -29.11 -17.08 41.86
CA ARG A 710 -28.12 -16.24 41.19
C ARG A 710 -26.75 -16.93 41.24
N ARG A 711 -26.28 -17.47 40.11
CA ARG A 711 -24.85 -17.78 39.93
C ARG A 711 -24.08 -16.48 39.73
N PRO A 712 -22.88 -16.32 40.31
CA PRO A 712 -22.06 -15.13 40.11
C PRO A 712 -21.67 -15.04 38.64
N ARG A 713 -22.13 -13.98 37.98
CA ARG A 713 -21.69 -13.59 36.64
C ARG A 713 -20.25 -13.11 36.77
N THR A 714 -19.27 -13.94 36.42
CA THR A 714 -17.92 -13.44 36.11
C THR A 714 -18.02 -12.58 34.85
N PRO A 715 -17.65 -11.29 34.88
CA PRO A 715 -17.68 -10.46 33.69
C PRO A 715 -16.58 -10.95 32.73
N ALA A 716 -16.98 -11.30 31.51
CA ALA A 716 -16.05 -11.47 30.40
C ALA A 716 -15.31 -10.14 30.14
N PRO A 717 -14.03 -10.15 29.72
CA PRO A 717 -13.27 -8.92 29.52
C PRO A 717 -13.84 -8.18 28.30
N ARG A 718 -14.71 -7.19 28.54
CA ARG A 718 -15.24 -6.25 27.55
C ARG A 718 -14.33 -5.02 27.34
N ALA A 719 -13.17 -4.98 27.98
CA ALA A 719 -12.37 -3.77 28.09
C ALA A 719 -11.04 -3.75 27.31
N LEU A 720 -10.87 -4.55 26.24
CA LEU A 720 -9.68 -4.41 25.37
C LEU A 720 -9.87 -3.44 24.18
N GLY A 721 -11.11 -3.10 23.84
CA GLY A 721 -11.42 -2.14 22.75
C GLY A 721 -11.10 -0.68 23.10
N PRO A 722 -11.46 -0.17 24.30
CA PRO A 722 -11.19 1.22 24.66
C PRO A 722 -9.73 1.48 25.03
N LEU A 723 -9.05 0.51 25.65
CA LEU A 723 -7.66 0.63 26.11
C LEU A 723 -6.64 0.73 24.96
N LEU A 724 -6.93 0.15 23.79
CA LEU A 724 -6.13 0.34 22.57
C LEU A 724 -6.37 1.71 21.92
N ALA A 725 -7.58 2.27 22.04
CA ALA A 725 -7.92 3.57 21.48
C ALA A 725 -7.30 4.72 22.29
N THR A 726 -7.23 4.61 23.62
CA THR A 726 -6.55 5.59 24.47
C THR A 726 -5.03 5.53 24.40
N THR A 727 -4.42 4.37 24.11
CA THR A 727 -2.97 4.28 23.85
C THR A 727 -2.59 4.78 22.45
N LEU A 728 -3.45 4.57 21.44
CA LEU A 728 -3.29 5.17 20.11
C LEU A 728 -3.45 6.70 20.12
N ALA A 729 -4.33 7.26 20.96
CA ALA A 729 -4.49 8.70 21.11
C ALA A 729 -3.38 9.36 21.94
N GLY A 730 -2.92 8.69 23.03
CA GLY A 730 -1.90 9.23 23.93
C GLY A 730 -0.48 9.27 23.34
N THR A 731 -0.18 8.44 22.34
CA THR A 731 1.10 8.46 21.61
C THR A 731 1.06 9.33 20.34
N ALA A 732 -0.13 9.67 19.83
CA ALA A 732 -0.31 10.56 18.68
C ALA A 732 -0.13 12.05 19.02
N LEU A 733 -0.33 12.43 20.29
CA LEU A 733 -0.30 13.83 20.73
C LEU A 733 1.05 14.29 21.32
N ALA A 734 1.96 13.37 21.63
CA ALA A 734 3.22 13.70 22.32
C ALA A 734 4.35 14.20 21.38
N GLY A 735 4.03 14.54 20.13
CA GLY A 735 4.99 15.05 19.16
C GLY A 735 4.44 16.11 18.20
N CYS A 736 3.30 16.72 18.52
CA CYS A 736 2.73 17.79 17.70
C CYS A 736 3.45 19.11 18.03
N ALA A 737 4.05 19.72 17.01
CA ALA A 737 4.53 21.09 17.08
C ALA A 737 3.36 22.05 17.37
N ALA A 738 3.67 23.16 18.05
CA ALA A 738 2.73 24.16 18.55
C ALA A 738 2.48 25.31 17.52
N PRO A 739 1.42 26.12 17.70
CA PRO A 739 0.93 27.13 16.75
C PRO A 739 1.93 28.22 16.32
N GLN A 740 1.83 28.70 15.07
CA GLN A 740 2.75 29.65 14.43
C GLN A 740 2.49 31.17 14.62
N ASP A 741 1.64 31.60 15.57
CA ASP A 741 1.38 33.04 15.81
C ASP A 741 2.11 33.62 17.04
N GLU A 742 2.92 32.82 17.74
CA GLU A 742 3.77 33.29 18.83
C GLU A 742 5.25 33.24 18.43
N PRO A 743 6.07 34.24 18.81
CA PRO A 743 7.51 34.21 18.62
C PRO A 743 8.11 32.88 19.11
N ARG A 744 8.58 32.07 18.17
CA ARG A 744 9.11 30.73 18.47
C ARG A 744 10.63 30.76 18.46
N PRO A 745 11.33 30.01 19.33
CA PRO A 745 12.79 29.89 19.23
C PRO A 745 13.21 29.48 17.81
N ALA A 746 14.20 30.18 17.26
CA ALA A 746 14.78 29.83 15.97
C ALA A 746 15.34 28.39 16.03
N PRO A 747 14.98 27.52 15.06
CA PRO A 747 15.59 26.20 14.97
C PRO A 747 17.10 26.31 14.80
N PRO A 748 17.90 25.36 15.30
CA PRO A 748 19.34 25.40 15.13
C PRO A 748 19.73 25.47 13.65
N LEU A 749 20.68 26.35 13.33
CA LEU A 749 21.22 26.50 11.97
C LEU A 749 22.75 26.41 11.99
N ALA A 750 23.28 25.45 12.73
CA ALA A 750 24.71 25.16 12.75
C ALA A 750 25.12 24.42 11.46
N GLY A 751 26.16 24.90 10.78
CA GLY A 751 26.74 24.24 9.62
C GLY A 751 27.95 24.96 9.06
N THR A 752 28.40 24.54 7.88
CA THR A 752 29.47 25.19 7.13
C THR A 752 28.88 26.06 6.03
N ASP A 753 29.43 27.25 5.89
CA ASP A 753 29.17 28.21 4.83
C ASP A 753 29.74 27.74 3.48
N LEU A 754 29.44 28.47 2.40
CA LEU A 754 29.97 28.24 1.05
C LEU A 754 31.51 28.23 0.98
N ASP A 755 32.17 28.99 1.87
CA ASP A 755 33.63 29.05 2.00
C ASP A 755 34.20 28.04 3.02
N GLY A 756 33.37 27.15 3.55
CA GLY A 756 33.78 26.14 4.54
C GLY A 756 33.93 26.68 5.97
N THR A 757 33.56 27.94 6.21
CA THR A 757 33.60 28.55 7.55
C THR A 757 32.40 28.07 8.38
N PRO A 758 32.58 27.63 9.64
CA PRO A 758 31.46 27.30 10.52
C PRO A 758 30.58 28.53 10.81
N ARG A 759 29.26 28.35 10.74
CA ARG A 759 28.23 29.35 11.04
C ARG A 759 27.12 28.72 11.87
N ASP A 760 26.57 29.48 12.80
CA ASP A 760 25.31 29.17 13.48
C ASP A 760 24.47 30.44 13.60
N VAL A 761 23.16 30.33 13.42
CA VAL A 761 22.23 31.45 13.72
C VAL A 761 22.32 31.87 15.18
N ALA A 762 22.71 30.95 16.08
CA ALA A 762 22.92 31.25 17.49
C ALA A 762 24.07 32.24 17.74
N ASP A 763 25.04 32.34 16.82
CA ASP A 763 26.17 33.27 16.91
C ASP A 763 25.75 34.71 16.61
N LEU A 764 24.58 34.91 15.99
CA LEU A 764 24.03 36.21 15.59
C LEU A 764 23.03 36.79 16.61
N ARG A 765 22.93 36.20 17.80
CA ARG A 765 22.10 36.74 18.88
C ARG A 765 22.53 38.15 19.27
N GLY A 766 21.54 39.02 19.49
CA GLY A 766 21.76 40.45 19.70
C GLY A 766 21.53 41.31 18.45
N SER A 767 21.51 40.69 17.27
CA SER A 767 21.10 41.33 16.01
C SER A 767 19.72 40.83 15.59
N VAL A 768 19.01 41.62 14.78
CA VAL A 768 17.84 41.13 14.05
C VAL A 768 18.39 40.38 12.82
N VAL A 769 17.89 39.18 12.54
CA VAL A 769 18.46 38.32 11.48
C VAL A 769 17.39 37.97 10.45
N LEU A 770 17.68 38.27 9.18
CA LEU A 770 16.96 37.67 8.05
C LEU A 770 17.59 36.32 7.71
N VAL A 771 16.81 35.25 7.87
CA VAL A 771 17.22 33.92 7.45
C VAL A 771 16.56 33.61 6.11
N SER A 772 17.31 33.77 5.01
CA SER A 772 16.81 33.56 3.63
C SER A 772 17.19 32.17 3.14
N ALA A 773 16.19 31.38 2.74
CA ALA A 773 16.42 30.08 2.13
C ALA A 773 16.35 30.16 0.60
N TRP A 774 17.42 29.75 -0.07
CA TRP A 774 17.58 29.96 -1.50
C TRP A 774 18.37 28.81 -2.18
N ALA A 775 18.40 28.83 -3.51
CA ALA A 775 19.20 27.94 -4.34
C ALA A 775 19.54 28.58 -5.69
N SER A 776 20.69 28.25 -6.28
CA SER A 776 21.16 28.76 -7.58
C SER A 776 20.21 28.45 -8.74
N TRP A 777 19.53 27.30 -8.67
CA TRP A 777 18.55 26.85 -9.65
C TRP A 777 17.14 27.44 -9.44
N CYS A 778 16.93 28.23 -8.38
CA CYS A 778 15.65 28.83 -8.05
C CYS A 778 15.52 30.22 -8.71
N ALA A 779 14.76 30.29 -9.81
CA ALA A 779 14.53 31.55 -10.51
C ALA A 779 13.92 32.66 -9.63
N PRO A 780 12.87 32.42 -8.80
CA PRO A 780 12.33 33.47 -7.94
C PRO A 780 13.28 33.89 -6.81
N CYS A 781 14.25 33.04 -6.45
CA CYS A 781 15.29 33.41 -5.50
C CYS A 781 16.21 34.49 -6.10
N ARG A 782 16.46 34.44 -7.41
CA ARG A 782 17.22 35.48 -8.11
C ARG A 782 16.54 36.84 -8.06
N ASP A 783 15.20 36.86 -8.10
CA ASP A 783 14.40 38.08 -8.09
C ASP A 783 14.43 38.80 -6.73
N GLU A 784 14.57 38.06 -5.61
CA GLU A 784 14.60 38.66 -4.26
C GLU A 784 16.00 39.10 -3.79
N MET A 785 17.09 38.58 -4.38
CA MET A 785 18.46 38.88 -3.91
C MET A 785 18.76 40.39 -3.87
N PRO A 786 18.40 41.21 -4.87
CA PRO A 786 18.63 42.66 -4.81
C PRO A 786 17.89 43.35 -3.65
N VAL A 787 16.67 42.89 -3.32
CA VAL A 787 15.87 43.44 -2.23
C VAL A 787 16.51 43.13 -0.88
N ILE A 788 16.98 41.90 -0.70
CA ILE A 788 17.66 41.48 0.55
C ILE A 788 19.02 42.19 0.69
N ALA A 789 19.77 42.33 -0.40
CA ALA A 789 21.03 43.05 -0.42
C ALA A 789 20.83 44.52 -0.02
N GLN A 790 19.84 45.18 -0.59
CA GLN A 790 19.51 46.56 -0.26
C GLN A 790 19.06 46.72 1.19
N ALA A 791 18.20 45.83 1.70
CA ALA A 791 17.79 45.83 3.11
C ALA A 791 18.99 45.68 4.06
N ARG A 792 19.98 44.84 3.69
CA ARG A 792 21.22 44.69 4.46
C ARG A 792 22.06 45.96 4.45
N ASP A 793 22.20 46.62 3.31
CA ASP A 793 22.97 47.86 3.19
C ASP A 793 22.34 49.00 4.00
N ASP A 794 21.01 49.14 3.93
CA ASP A 794 20.27 50.23 4.58
C ASP A 794 20.11 50.00 6.11
N LEU A 795 19.85 48.76 6.54
CA LEU A 795 19.55 48.43 7.94
C LEU A 795 20.69 47.75 8.68
N GLY A 796 21.74 47.30 7.99
CA GLY A 796 22.93 46.70 8.60
C GLY A 796 23.60 47.58 9.66
N PRO A 797 23.81 48.89 9.41
CA PRO A 797 24.31 49.82 10.44
C PRO A 797 23.40 49.96 11.68
N HIS A 798 22.14 49.55 11.56
CA HIS A 798 21.13 49.58 12.62
C HIS A 798 20.93 48.22 13.32
N GLY A 799 21.73 47.21 12.97
CA GLY A 799 21.77 45.91 13.63
C GLY A 799 20.99 44.81 12.92
N LEU A 800 20.77 44.93 11.61
CA LEU A 800 20.28 43.84 10.76
C LEU A 800 21.44 42.98 10.25
N GLU A 801 21.32 41.67 10.38
CA GLU A 801 22.22 40.67 9.78
C GLU A 801 21.44 39.76 8.83
N VAL A 802 22.14 39.15 7.87
CA VAL A 802 21.54 38.19 6.95
C VAL A 802 22.32 36.88 7.00
N LEU A 803 21.60 35.77 7.09
CA LEU A 803 22.17 34.42 7.05
C LEU A 803 21.36 33.55 6.08
N GLY A 804 22.01 33.08 5.03
CA GLY A 804 21.39 32.22 4.05
C GLY A 804 21.30 30.76 4.50
N ILE A 805 20.34 30.04 3.93
CA ILE A 805 20.29 28.58 3.91
C ILE A 805 20.31 28.18 2.45
N ASN A 806 21.43 27.62 2.00
CA ASN A 806 21.59 27.16 0.62
C ASN A 806 21.01 25.74 0.51
N VAL A 807 19.78 25.62 0.00
CA VAL A 807 18.96 24.41 0.11
C VAL A 807 19.08 23.54 -1.13
N ARG A 808 19.58 22.31 -0.95
CA ARG A 808 19.72 21.31 -2.03
C ARG A 808 20.40 21.90 -3.26
N ASP A 809 21.40 22.72 -2.99
CA ASP A 809 22.12 23.46 -3.99
C ASP A 809 23.61 23.26 -3.78
N LEU A 810 24.32 23.17 -4.90
CA LEU A 810 25.70 22.73 -4.92
C LEU A 810 26.61 23.90 -4.54
N PRO A 811 27.59 23.75 -3.62
CA PRO A 811 28.42 24.87 -3.19
C PRO A 811 29.13 25.59 -4.33
N GLY A 812 29.49 24.89 -5.42
CA GLY A 812 30.02 25.50 -6.64
C GLY A 812 29.00 26.42 -7.32
N SER A 813 27.83 25.88 -7.70
CA SER A 813 26.75 26.64 -8.33
C SER A 813 26.20 27.76 -7.45
N ALA A 814 26.18 27.54 -6.14
CA ALA A 814 25.81 28.53 -5.14
C ALA A 814 26.83 29.69 -5.09
N ARG A 815 28.14 29.39 -5.18
CA ARG A 815 29.19 30.42 -5.28
C ARG A 815 29.08 31.22 -6.58
N ASP A 816 28.82 30.56 -7.70
CA ASP A 816 28.62 31.23 -8.99
C ASP A 816 27.39 32.15 -8.94
N PHE A 817 26.27 31.64 -8.43
CA PHE A 817 25.06 32.43 -8.22
C PHE A 817 25.29 33.62 -7.28
N ALA A 818 26.03 33.41 -6.19
CA ALA A 818 26.37 34.47 -5.25
C ALA A 818 27.16 35.60 -5.94
N ALA A 819 28.17 35.22 -6.74
CA ALA A 819 28.95 36.17 -7.52
C ALA A 819 28.10 36.90 -8.58
N GLU A 820 27.17 36.22 -9.24
CA GLU A 820 26.27 36.80 -10.24
C GLU A 820 25.25 37.78 -9.64
N THR A 821 24.72 37.49 -8.46
CA THR A 821 23.63 38.25 -7.82
C THR A 821 24.13 39.32 -6.86
N GLY A 822 25.44 39.40 -6.61
CA GLY A 822 26.03 40.31 -5.62
C GLY A 822 25.74 39.88 -4.18
N MET A 823 25.35 38.62 -3.96
CA MET A 823 25.08 38.08 -2.63
C MET A 823 26.40 37.91 -1.88
N ASP A 824 26.57 38.67 -0.80
CA ASP A 824 27.81 38.76 -0.02
C ASP A 824 27.63 38.37 1.46
N TRP A 825 26.48 37.79 1.82
CA TRP A 825 26.20 37.29 3.17
C TRP A 825 26.48 35.78 3.29
N PRO A 826 26.88 35.32 4.50
CA PRO A 826 27.12 33.91 4.76
C PRO A 826 25.87 33.06 4.50
N SER A 827 26.04 31.86 3.96
CA SER A 827 24.96 30.92 3.66
C SER A 827 25.31 29.49 4.08
N VAL A 828 24.62 28.95 5.08
CA VAL A 828 24.81 27.57 5.53
C VAL A 828 24.36 26.60 4.44
N VAL A 829 25.25 25.68 4.06
CA VAL A 829 24.98 24.66 3.05
C VAL A 829 24.08 23.55 3.62
N ASP A 830 22.95 23.30 2.95
CA ASP A 830 21.95 22.28 3.30
C ASP A 830 21.61 21.39 2.10
N LEU A 831 22.59 20.59 1.67
CA LEU A 831 22.47 19.68 0.52
C LEU A 831 21.36 18.64 0.65
N GLU A 832 21.07 18.17 1.87
CA GLU A 832 20.03 17.18 2.12
C GLU A 832 18.62 17.81 2.26
N GLY A 833 18.56 19.13 2.46
CA GLY A 833 17.34 19.84 2.82
C GLY A 833 16.88 19.56 4.26
N THR A 834 17.74 19.02 5.13
CA THR A 834 17.35 18.63 6.49
C THR A 834 17.25 19.85 7.41
N LYS A 835 18.09 20.87 7.21
CA LYS A 835 17.98 22.15 7.92
C LYS A 835 16.75 22.91 7.45
N ALA A 836 16.49 22.90 6.14
CA ALA A 836 15.31 23.45 5.51
C ALA A 836 14.03 22.86 6.09
N VAL A 837 13.98 21.53 6.23
CA VAL A 837 12.87 20.84 6.90
C VAL A 837 12.76 21.25 8.38
N GLY A 838 13.89 21.39 9.09
CA GLY A 838 13.92 21.84 10.49
C GLY A 838 13.35 23.25 10.70
N TRP A 839 13.49 24.12 9.69
CA TRP A 839 12.90 25.46 9.67
C TRP A 839 11.45 25.50 9.19
N GLY A 840 10.91 24.37 8.72
CA GLY A 840 9.52 24.23 8.27
C GLY A 840 9.29 24.67 6.83
N MET A 841 10.35 24.72 6.01
CA MET A 841 10.30 25.21 4.63
C MET A 841 9.49 24.28 3.71
N ARG A 842 8.75 24.87 2.77
CA ARG A 842 7.84 24.17 1.83
C ARG A 842 8.21 24.37 0.35
N GLY A 843 9.16 25.25 0.07
CA GLY A 843 9.57 25.69 -1.25
C GLY A 843 10.58 26.84 -1.10
N LEU A 844 11.18 27.25 -2.22
CA LEU A 844 12.11 28.36 -2.29
C LEU A 844 11.54 29.47 -3.20
N PRO A 845 11.82 30.75 -2.91
CA PRO A 845 12.47 31.22 -1.69
C PRO A 845 11.50 31.26 -0.50
N VAL A 846 12.07 31.30 0.71
CA VAL A 846 11.34 31.67 1.93
C VAL A 846 12.30 32.39 2.88
N THR A 847 11.85 33.51 3.42
CA THR A 847 12.66 34.35 4.31
C THR A 847 12.00 34.43 5.69
N TYR A 848 12.79 34.23 6.75
CA TYR A 848 12.33 34.33 8.14
C TYR A 848 12.93 35.56 8.81
N LEU A 849 12.14 36.24 9.64
CA LEU A 849 12.62 37.32 10.50
C LEU A 849 12.84 36.78 11.91
N VAL A 850 14.06 36.93 12.41
CA VAL A 850 14.48 36.51 13.76
C VAL A 850 14.80 37.74 14.59
N ASP A 851 14.19 37.86 15.76
CA ASP A 851 14.45 38.95 16.72
C ASP A 851 15.81 38.80 17.42
N ARG A 852 16.21 39.82 18.19
CA ARG A 852 17.49 39.83 18.93
C ARG A 852 17.61 38.74 19.99
N ASP A 853 16.49 38.20 20.47
CA ASP A 853 16.44 37.09 21.42
C ASP A 853 16.59 35.71 20.72
N GLY A 854 16.68 35.69 19.39
CA GLY A 854 16.79 34.48 18.58
C GLY A 854 15.44 33.77 18.40
N ARG A 855 14.34 34.50 18.31
CA ARG A 855 13.01 33.97 18.03
C ARG A 855 12.55 34.37 16.64
N VAL A 856 11.97 33.44 15.90
CA VAL A 856 11.28 33.70 14.64
C VAL A 856 10.00 34.46 14.96
N VAL A 857 9.93 35.71 14.52
CA VAL A 857 8.80 36.62 14.72
C VAL A 857 7.94 36.78 13.48
N ASP A 858 8.48 36.52 12.28
CA ASP A 858 7.73 36.51 11.02
C ASP A 858 8.31 35.51 10.00
N GLN A 859 7.52 35.15 8.98
CA GLN A 859 7.97 34.33 7.85
C GLN A 859 7.28 34.78 6.55
N HIS A 860 8.06 34.88 5.48
CA HIS A 860 7.59 35.29 4.15
C HIS A 860 7.86 34.19 3.11
N PRO A 861 6.85 33.39 2.71
CA PRO A 861 6.99 32.43 1.63
C PRO A 861 6.92 33.11 0.25
N GLY A 862 7.88 32.82 -0.62
CA GLY A 862 8.02 33.47 -1.92
C GLY A 862 8.99 34.67 -1.89
N PRO A 863 9.23 35.31 -3.05
CA PRO A 863 10.19 36.42 -3.15
C PRO A 863 9.76 37.59 -2.28
N VAL A 864 10.67 38.08 -1.42
CA VAL A 864 10.40 39.27 -0.61
C VAL A 864 10.33 40.54 -1.46
N THR A 865 9.57 41.52 -0.99
CA THR A 865 9.39 42.84 -1.63
C THR A 865 9.88 43.96 -0.71
N GLU A 866 10.22 45.11 -1.28
CA GLU A 866 10.57 46.33 -0.53
C GLU A 866 9.46 46.70 0.48
N GLU A 867 8.18 46.62 0.07
CA GLU A 867 7.03 46.87 0.94
C GLU A 867 7.00 45.96 2.18
N TRP A 868 7.40 44.69 2.05
CA TRP A 868 7.47 43.79 3.19
C TRP A 868 8.63 44.14 4.12
N VAL A 869 9.79 44.55 3.58
CA VAL A 869 10.94 45.00 4.38
C VAL A 869 10.56 46.23 5.20
N GLU A 870 9.96 47.24 4.59
CA GLU A 870 9.50 48.47 5.26
C GLU A 870 8.43 48.17 6.33
N ALA A 871 7.48 47.28 6.03
CA ALA A 871 6.36 47.01 6.93
C ALA A 871 6.70 46.08 8.10
N VAL A 872 7.67 45.18 7.94
CA VAL A 872 7.92 44.07 8.88
C VAL A 872 9.33 44.09 9.45
N VAL A 873 10.35 44.33 8.61
CA VAL A 873 11.76 44.23 9.02
C VAL A 873 12.23 45.51 9.70
N GLU A 874 12.00 46.68 9.10
CA GLU A 874 12.43 47.97 9.66
C GLU A 874 11.90 48.21 11.09
N PRO A 875 10.60 47.96 11.39
CA PRO A 875 10.09 48.19 12.73
C PRO A 875 10.75 47.30 13.78
N GLU A 876 11.14 46.07 13.42
CA GLU A 876 11.80 45.14 14.34
C GLU A 876 13.28 45.52 14.56
N VAL A 877 13.97 46.02 13.53
CA VAL A 877 15.33 46.56 13.67
C VAL A 877 15.34 47.79 14.58
N HIS A 878 14.30 48.62 14.54
CA HIS A 878 14.20 49.84 15.36
C HIS A 878 13.56 49.66 16.74
N ARG A 879 12.99 48.49 17.05
CA ARG A 879 12.61 48.11 18.43
C ARG A 879 13.84 47.95 19.30
#